data_AF-A0A8T4MQ75-F1
#
_entry.id   AF-A0A8T4MQ75-F1
#
_cell.length_a   1.000
_cell.length_b   1.000
_cell.length_c   1.000
_cell.angle_alpha   90.00
_cell.angle_beta   90.00
_cell.angle_gamma   90.00
#
_symmetry.space_group_name_H-M   'P 1'
#
loop_
_entity.id
_entity.type
_entity.pdbx_description
1 polymer ?
#
loop_
_entity_poly.entity_id
_entity_poly.type
_entity_poly.pdbx_seq_one_letter_code
_entity_poly.pdbx_strand_id
1 'polypeptide(L)'
;MILKNLNSFRITLILVIILFNINLIFSATDSDLSNNNMSIQINIRDTAELKINFIAVDYTSNNISNFISSSKENIDFINSTYPLAKDKFIPIVSSNINFSSNVGGKLNQIEKLILLLRLYSMGRLEGKDYKRIMGIVQEGWFSQRNDTIKGYSLSLLKTGIVEDSFRHGSAHELAHTIGFPLGLCEEYLNSTWQKQDNIPLFSCPNGDSNPDNGNLDGECLIYPYGCPTETFERLVPWLNNTNSTEIIQMRNFMGPSGNEDLRWVSKDSYNYLLNKFSASEDIEQSNMIILVSGLIDKNGTIIFNSFYTLNETSVLNESDPNGNYSVIIKSGASTYYTHKFEPIFRIENIGGEDEDTNVTAFAILLPFNNSVTKIILQNSTTILAEKNVSNNYPNVSFTTDFTNKFFNNTFTVGWNASDIDNDNLTYAILISDDGGLNYTTLALDINQTNLTIENSFLKNGSNYKVKVLATDGVKTSEAISNSSFSIQPDPNIELIFPTNETRLQTNNVTFMYRTFVLNSTITNCSLFINGVRNLTNSTPIVQDEIMNFTKVLVNDNYNWAIRCGDSQGYIGETHTYELNIGNVTTRIIDILSLEEQEFGKNVSINVSLTMPENVSLVTLNITNPNGTVYSYNLTNISSNVWRINNFTDNVNGTYNFTFYVSYNDNISVSGSDIFVMVEEITNLKYCSILDKENTIYYLQKDVQSQATCFNITAHNITLEGMNNVVHYAENSKGHGIYTIGYNNITINNIEIRMNNKTLTDNRGIYFVNSKYNKIANSTLVIKGANNTDVRNHAIELRNTSDSIISNNEVISYNQRGYGIYLQAQIKENSGNNLVEDNVITTYRNLEFGVYVHGVNGGDSTGTNITNNSIRAYGFTSYGIFIEASGPSSTDSNILQEDSIITSGTAHGIRIIDSSHNFIKDSNISASNENDVEILSGTNNTFLNVTYIDEFVSGNFTRKWYLNVKVNATNGSDISQANVSGFNRTYNQQFSELTNSTGEINKKELIEYIINGGNKVYYTNYTINVTKSGFDSPSQSVNLTINKYLAFTLSSANDSFKYSIKDNSGNTVAWLGNQGNIVLKGSCFSGGTCNNPGNNSFIIANATDNHVAFINTSGDLCLEKGDCSDQSISCNPIRKAFIIRNSSGYNMSYIDYDGDLCLIGRLYINAL
;
A
#
# COMPACT_ATOMS: atom_id res chain seq x y z
N MET A 1 -5.92 -86.25 11.91
CA MET A 1 -7.15 -85.53 11.55
C MET A 1 -7.88 -85.21 12.84
N ILE A 2 -8.22 -83.93 13.04
CA ILE A 2 -9.28 -83.44 13.94
C ILE A 2 -9.00 -83.36 15.47
N LEU A 3 -8.96 -82.08 15.90
CA LEU A 3 -9.55 -81.46 17.09
C LEU A 3 -9.00 -81.68 18.52
N LYS A 4 -8.65 -80.51 19.10
CA LYS A 4 -9.04 -79.95 20.41
C LYS A 4 -8.24 -80.29 21.68
N ASN A 5 -7.63 -79.21 22.16
CA ASN A 5 -7.78 -78.61 23.50
C ASN A 5 -6.91 -79.09 24.68
N LEU A 6 -6.49 -78.04 25.42
CA LEU A 6 -6.31 -77.89 26.87
C LEU A 6 -4.90 -78.06 27.48
N ASN A 7 -4.50 -76.94 28.11
CA ASN A 7 -3.78 -76.77 29.38
C ASN A 7 -2.30 -77.17 29.49
N SER A 8 -1.44 -76.18 29.81
CA SER A 8 -0.83 -76.03 31.15
C SER A 8 -0.15 -74.64 31.21
N PHE A 9 -0.55 -73.75 32.12
CA PHE A 9 -0.14 -73.55 33.52
C PHE A 9 1.13 -72.69 33.71
N ARG A 10 0.94 -71.70 34.59
CA ARG A 10 1.75 -70.52 34.91
C ARG A 10 2.93 -70.83 35.83
N ILE A 11 3.99 -70.02 35.70
CA ILE A 11 4.81 -69.49 36.81
C ILE A 11 4.97 -67.98 36.59
N THR A 12 4.88 -67.21 37.66
CA THR A 12 4.96 -65.72 37.70
C THR A 12 6.20 -65.31 38.49
N LEU A 13 7.00 -64.39 37.97
CA LEU A 13 7.91 -63.54 38.73
C LEU A 13 7.86 -62.13 38.09
N ILE A 14 7.66 -61.12 38.94
CA ILE A 14 7.36 -59.72 38.59
C ILE A 14 8.65 -58.98 38.19
N LEU A 15 8.63 -58.34 37.02
CA LEU A 15 9.55 -57.26 36.64
C LEU A 15 8.71 -56.04 36.24
N VAL A 16 9.11 -54.87 36.75
CA VAL A 16 8.47 -53.56 36.56
C VAL A 16 8.52 -53.16 35.08
N ILE A 17 7.36 -52.87 34.47
CA ILE A 17 7.26 -52.26 33.14
C ILE A 17 6.89 -50.78 33.33
N ILE A 18 7.80 -49.91 32.94
CA ILE A 18 7.53 -48.49 32.65
C ILE A 18 6.66 -48.46 31.39
N LEU A 19 5.42 -48.00 31.52
CA LEU A 19 4.54 -47.70 30.39
C LEU A 19 4.98 -46.35 29.80
N PHE A 20 5.79 -46.39 28.74
CA PHE A 20 5.80 -45.33 27.75
C PHE A 20 4.50 -45.44 26.94
N ASN A 21 3.57 -44.51 27.13
CA ASN A 21 2.49 -44.28 26.18
C ASN A 21 3.09 -43.61 24.94
N ILE A 22 3.59 -44.43 24.00
CA ILE A 22 3.81 -43.96 22.63
C ILE A 22 2.44 -44.00 21.95
N ASN A 23 1.81 -42.84 21.82
CA ASN A 23 0.73 -42.67 20.85
C ASN A 23 1.36 -42.71 19.45
N LEU A 24 1.45 -43.92 18.88
CA LEU A 24 1.75 -44.10 17.46
C LEU A 24 0.55 -43.57 16.66
N ILE A 25 0.71 -42.38 16.09
CA ILE A 25 -0.16 -41.89 15.02
C ILE A 25 0.17 -42.74 13.79
N PHE A 26 -0.76 -43.59 13.37
CA PHE A 26 -0.61 -44.36 12.13
C PHE A 26 -0.61 -43.38 10.94
N SER A 27 0.49 -43.35 10.18
CA SER A 27 0.52 -42.69 8.87
C SER A 27 -0.41 -43.43 7.92
N ALA A 28 -1.41 -42.75 7.39
CA ALA A 28 -2.12 -43.23 6.21
C ALA A 28 -1.16 -43.12 5.01
N THR A 29 -0.86 -44.23 4.36
CA THR A 29 -0.22 -44.24 3.03
C THR A 29 -1.32 -44.35 1.99
N ASP A 30 -1.46 -43.34 1.14
CA ASP A 30 -2.29 -43.42 -0.06
C ASP A 30 -1.52 -44.21 -1.16
N SER A 31 -2.24 -45.07 -1.87
CA SER A 31 -1.71 -45.91 -2.96
C SER A 31 -2.32 -45.56 -4.32
N ASP A 32 -3.09 -44.47 -4.41
CA ASP A 32 -3.74 -44.00 -5.62
C ASP A 32 -3.08 -42.73 -6.18
N LEU A 33 -2.31 -42.90 -7.26
CA LEU A 33 -1.58 -41.82 -7.95
C LEU A 33 -2.49 -40.83 -8.71
N SER A 34 -3.82 -41.00 -8.68
CA SER A 34 -4.79 -40.09 -9.30
C SER A 34 -5.28 -38.94 -8.39
N ASN A 35 -4.82 -38.90 -7.14
CA ASN A 35 -5.19 -37.88 -6.13
C ASN A 35 -4.32 -36.60 -6.13
N ASN A 36 -3.51 -36.36 -7.16
CA ASN A 36 -2.54 -35.24 -7.21
C ASN A 36 -3.14 -33.82 -7.38
N ASN A 37 -4.44 -33.61 -7.18
CA ASN A 37 -5.08 -32.28 -7.13
C ASN A 37 -4.98 -31.66 -5.72
N MET A 38 -3.73 -31.39 -5.33
CA MET A 38 -3.24 -31.31 -3.95
C MET A 38 -3.74 -30.13 -3.09
N SER A 39 -4.73 -30.43 -2.25
CA SER A 39 -5.01 -29.80 -0.97
C SER A 39 -5.47 -30.93 -0.03
N ILE A 40 -4.62 -31.41 0.89
CA ILE A 40 -5.11 -32.33 1.94
C ILE A 40 -5.77 -31.47 3.01
N GLN A 41 -7.09 -31.52 3.10
CA GLN A 41 -7.83 -31.02 4.26
C GLN A 41 -7.61 -32.00 5.41
N ILE A 42 -6.57 -31.79 6.22
CA ILE A 42 -6.46 -32.51 7.49
C ILE A 42 -7.55 -31.97 8.41
N ASN A 43 -8.53 -32.82 8.70
CA ASN A 43 -9.52 -32.52 9.71
C ASN A 43 -8.90 -32.69 11.10
N ILE A 44 -8.28 -31.61 11.58
CA ILE A 44 -7.81 -31.52 12.95
C ILE A 44 -9.05 -31.45 13.85
N ARG A 45 -9.24 -32.50 14.64
CA ARG A 45 -10.47 -32.66 15.44
C ARG A 45 -10.46 -31.81 16.70
N ASP A 46 -9.29 -31.57 17.29
CA ASP A 46 -9.17 -30.83 18.54
C ASP A 46 -7.76 -30.24 18.71
N THR A 47 -7.70 -28.97 19.10
CA THR A 47 -6.49 -28.21 19.45
C THR A 47 -6.83 -27.14 20.49
N ALA A 48 -5.81 -26.67 21.21
CA ALA A 48 -5.91 -25.45 21.99
C ALA A 48 -6.35 -24.25 21.12
N GLU A 49 -7.07 -23.30 21.72
CA GLU A 49 -7.45 -22.05 21.06
C GLU A 49 -6.22 -21.18 20.79
N LEU A 50 -6.16 -20.52 19.64
CA LEU A 50 -5.19 -19.47 19.35
C LEU A 50 -5.95 -18.15 19.23
N LYS A 51 -5.82 -17.29 20.24
CA LYS A 51 -6.42 -15.94 20.25
C LYS A 51 -5.34 -14.90 19.94
N ILE A 52 -5.50 -14.18 18.84
CA ILE A 52 -4.55 -13.14 18.38
C ILE A 52 -5.27 -11.81 18.25
N ASN A 53 -4.70 -10.74 18.83
CA ASN A 53 -5.17 -9.37 18.63
C ASN A 53 -4.24 -8.62 17.67
N PHE A 54 -4.77 -8.20 16.53
CA PHE A 54 -4.10 -7.35 15.54
C PHE A 54 -4.35 -5.88 15.88
N ILE A 55 -3.28 -5.10 16.01
CA ILE A 55 -3.32 -3.71 16.44
C ILE A 55 -2.66 -2.83 15.36
N ALA A 56 -3.36 -1.76 14.96
CA ALA A 56 -2.83 -0.76 14.04
C ALA A 56 -1.77 0.09 14.74
N VAL A 57 -0.58 0.21 14.15
CA VAL A 57 0.54 0.97 14.70
C VAL A 57 0.91 2.13 13.76
N ASP A 58 0.89 3.36 14.27
CA ASP A 58 1.13 4.62 13.54
C ASP A 58 0.27 4.82 12.27
N TYR A 59 -0.96 4.33 12.26
CA TYR A 59 -1.95 4.61 11.22
C TYR A 59 -2.68 5.94 11.41
N THR A 60 -3.19 6.48 10.32
CA THR A 60 -4.08 7.65 10.30
C THR A 60 -5.50 7.24 9.92
N SER A 61 -6.49 8.09 10.21
CA SER A 61 -7.88 7.83 9.81
C SER A 61 -8.04 7.65 8.29
N ASN A 62 -7.14 8.23 7.47
CA ASN A 62 -7.23 8.17 6.01
C ASN A 62 -6.69 6.86 5.40
N ASN A 63 -5.88 6.10 6.14
CA ASN A 63 -5.25 4.87 5.64
C ASN A 63 -5.49 3.64 6.52
N ILE A 64 -6.34 3.75 7.55
CA ILE A 64 -6.75 2.63 8.40
C ILE A 64 -7.42 1.48 7.60
N SER A 65 -7.94 1.76 6.40
CA SER A 65 -8.43 0.74 5.47
C SER A 65 -7.34 -0.24 5.02
N ASN A 66 -6.09 0.21 4.88
CA ASN A 66 -4.96 -0.64 4.49
C ASN A 66 -4.65 -1.64 5.61
N PHE A 67 -4.64 -1.18 6.87
CA PHE A 67 -4.52 -2.05 8.04
C PHE A 67 -5.61 -3.13 8.07
N ILE A 68 -6.87 -2.76 7.82
CA ILE A 68 -7.99 -3.72 7.80
C ILE A 68 -7.80 -4.76 6.68
N SER A 69 -7.40 -4.32 5.49
CA SER A 69 -7.12 -5.24 4.35
C SER A 69 -5.98 -6.19 4.67
N SER A 70 -4.84 -5.66 5.13
CA SER A 70 -3.66 -6.46 5.44
C SER A 70 -3.88 -7.41 6.62
N SER A 71 -4.63 -6.98 7.65
CA SER A 71 -5.05 -7.86 8.74
C SER A 71 -5.84 -9.05 8.21
N LYS A 72 -6.78 -8.82 7.28
CA LYS A 72 -7.56 -9.90 6.65
C LYS A 72 -6.68 -10.87 5.88
N GLU A 73 -5.74 -10.36 5.09
CA GLU A 73 -4.80 -11.19 4.32
C GLU A 73 -3.90 -12.06 5.22
N ASN A 74 -3.38 -11.48 6.31
CA ASN A 74 -2.62 -12.22 7.33
C ASN A 74 -3.46 -13.26 8.06
N ILE A 75 -4.71 -12.92 8.42
CA ILE A 75 -5.67 -13.85 9.04
C ILE A 75 -5.96 -15.03 8.10
N ASP A 76 -6.22 -14.76 6.82
CA ASP A 76 -6.51 -15.79 5.82
C ASP A 76 -5.31 -16.72 5.63
N PHE A 77 -4.08 -16.18 5.64
CA PHE A 77 -2.86 -16.98 5.57
C PHE A 77 -2.66 -17.86 6.83
N ILE A 78 -2.84 -17.32 8.04
CA ILE A 78 -2.72 -18.09 9.30
C ILE A 78 -3.78 -19.18 9.37
N ASN A 79 -5.04 -18.84 9.08
CA ASN A 79 -6.18 -19.78 9.09
C ASN A 79 -5.91 -21.05 8.31
N SER A 80 -5.12 -20.88 7.26
CA SER A 80 -4.91 -21.92 6.32
C SER A 80 -3.60 -22.67 6.57
N THR A 81 -2.55 -22.00 7.04
CA THR A 81 -1.21 -22.61 7.27
C THR A 81 -1.01 -23.17 8.67
N TYR A 82 -1.73 -22.66 9.67
CA TYR A 82 -1.59 -23.16 11.04
C TYR A 82 -2.48 -24.38 11.29
N PRO A 83 -1.95 -25.44 11.93
CA PRO A 83 -2.67 -26.67 12.20
C PRO A 83 -3.62 -26.52 13.40
N LEU A 84 -4.71 -25.77 13.22
CA LEU A 84 -5.73 -25.54 14.24
C LEU A 84 -7.04 -26.26 13.88
N ALA A 85 -7.72 -26.79 14.90
CA ALA A 85 -9.07 -27.31 14.71
C ALA A 85 -10.04 -26.18 14.31
N LYS A 86 -11.14 -26.54 13.66
CA LYS A 86 -12.16 -25.59 13.22
C LYS A 86 -12.62 -24.71 14.40
N ASP A 87 -12.71 -23.40 14.17
CA ASP A 87 -13.14 -22.39 15.14
C ASP A 87 -12.17 -22.18 16.33
N LYS A 88 -10.96 -22.78 16.31
CA LYS A 88 -9.94 -22.57 17.35
C LYS A 88 -9.00 -21.39 17.08
N PHE A 89 -8.94 -20.86 15.86
CA PHE A 89 -8.31 -19.57 15.60
C PHE A 89 -9.33 -18.45 15.81
N ILE A 90 -9.03 -17.54 16.74
CA ILE A 90 -9.89 -16.42 17.11
C ILE A 90 -9.10 -15.12 16.89
N PRO A 91 -9.13 -14.56 15.66
CA PRO A 91 -8.51 -13.27 15.37
C PRO A 91 -9.42 -12.12 15.82
N ILE A 92 -8.81 -11.08 16.39
CA ILE A 92 -9.47 -9.82 16.74
C ILE A 92 -8.69 -8.69 16.06
N VAL A 93 -9.39 -7.76 15.41
CA VAL A 93 -8.79 -6.64 14.66
C VAL A 93 -9.18 -5.33 15.33
N SER A 94 -8.25 -4.74 16.07
CA SER A 94 -8.43 -3.50 16.82
C SER A 94 -8.21 -2.27 15.92
N SER A 95 -9.17 -2.01 15.03
CA SER A 95 -9.13 -0.91 14.03
C SER A 95 -9.69 0.43 14.52
N ASN A 96 -10.30 0.47 15.71
CA ASN A 96 -10.99 1.66 16.22
C ASN A 96 -10.04 2.66 16.90
N ILE A 97 -8.76 2.32 17.04
CA ILE A 97 -7.74 3.08 17.78
C ILE A 97 -6.40 2.89 17.07
N ASN A 98 -5.58 3.93 17.04
CA ASN A 98 -4.21 3.85 16.57
C ASN A 98 -3.23 3.77 17.75
N PHE A 99 -2.38 2.76 17.77
CA PHE A 99 -1.27 2.69 18.72
C PHE A 99 -0.11 3.56 18.24
N SER A 100 0.22 4.60 19.01
CA SER A 100 1.43 5.38 18.77
C SER A 100 2.66 4.63 19.24
N SER A 101 3.54 4.29 18.29
CA SER A 101 4.82 3.65 18.58
C SER A 101 5.69 4.52 19.50
N ASN A 102 5.58 5.85 19.38
CA ASN A 102 6.47 6.85 19.98
C ASN A 102 7.95 6.66 19.59
N VAL A 103 8.22 5.91 18.51
CA VAL A 103 9.57 5.71 17.98
C VAL A 103 9.90 6.86 17.03
N GLY A 104 11.03 7.53 17.25
CA GLY A 104 11.53 8.60 16.39
C GLY A 104 12.06 8.11 15.04
N GLY A 105 12.91 8.91 14.38
CA GLY A 105 13.46 8.59 13.05
C GLY A 105 14.49 7.44 12.99
N LYS A 106 14.71 6.71 14.09
CA LYS A 106 15.59 5.53 14.13
C LYS A 106 15.06 4.47 15.08
N LEU A 107 15.00 3.23 14.59
CA LEU A 107 14.64 2.05 15.37
C LEU A 107 15.93 1.32 15.78
N ASN A 108 16.36 1.46 17.04
CA ASN A 108 17.52 0.73 17.58
C ASN A 108 17.07 -0.50 18.39
N GLN A 109 17.99 -1.37 18.79
CA GLN A 109 17.69 -2.60 19.55
C GLN A 109 16.83 -2.35 20.80
N ILE A 110 17.10 -1.29 21.57
CA ILE A 110 16.34 -0.97 22.78
C ILE A 110 14.94 -0.46 22.42
N GLU A 111 14.82 0.39 21.39
CA GLU A 111 13.52 0.86 20.88
C GLU A 111 12.66 -0.32 20.38
N LYS A 112 13.26 -1.29 19.67
CA LYS A 112 12.58 -2.52 19.21
C LYS A 112 11.96 -3.29 20.37
N LEU A 113 12.75 -3.52 21.43
CA LEU A 113 12.33 -4.24 22.63
C LEU A 113 11.24 -3.49 23.41
N ILE A 114 11.41 -2.18 23.60
CA ILE A 114 10.42 -1.34 24.29
C ILE A 114 9.11 -1.31 23.51
N LEU A 115 9.16 -1.24 22.18
CA LEU A 115 7.98 -1.23 21.33
C LEU A 115 7.18 -2.53 21.48
N LEU A 116 7.81 -3.70 21.34
CA LEU A 116 7.14 -4.99 21.52
C LEU A 116 6.61 -5.16 22.95
N LEU A 117 7.38 -4.74 23.96
CA LEU A 117 6.97 -4.82 25.36
C LEU A 117 5.72 -3.97 25.65
N ARG A 118 5.68 -2.74 25.12
CA ARG A 118 4.52 -1.84 25.23
C ARG A 118 3.32 -2.39 24.48
N LEU A 119 3.53 -2.89 23.26
CA LEU A 119 2.48 -3.46 22.43
C LEU A 119 1.85 -4.69 23.10
N TYR A 120 2.66 -5.61 23.62
CA TYR A 120 2.18 -6.77 24.37
C TYR A 120 1.39 -6.36 25.61
N SER A 121 1.96 -5.46 26.42
CA SER A 121 1.34 -5.01 27.67
C SER A 121 0.00 -4.32 27.39
N MET A 122 -0.07 -3.44 26.40
CA MET A 122 -1.30 -2.78 25.99
C MET A 122 -2.38 -3.77 25.55
N GLY A 123 -2.01 -4.75 24.73
CA GLY A 123 -2.94 -5.79 24.29
C GLY A 123 -3.45 -6.67 25.44
N ARG A 124 -2.60 -6.99 26.42
CA ARG A 124 -2.99 -7.78 27.61
C ARG A 124 -3.91 -7.02 28.57
N LEU A 125 -3.73 -5.70 28.72
CA LEU A 125 -4.56 -4.89 29.62
C LEU A 125 -6.03 -4.77 29.20
N GLU A 126 -6.37 -5.09 27.95
CA GLU A 126 -7.75 -5.12 27.46
C GLU A 126 -8.65 -6.13 28.19
N GLY A 127 -8.07 -7.05 28.97
CA GLY A 127 -8.80 -7.98 29.83
C GLY A 127 -9.44 -9.14 29.08
N LYS A 128 -9.00 -9.40 27.84
CA LYS A 128 -9.36 -10.63 27.11
C LYS A 128 -8.23 -11.63 27.24
N ASP A 129 -8.55 -12.92 27.21
CA ASP A 129 -7.60 -14.04 27.22
C ASP A 129 -6.83 -14.16 25.88
N TYR A 130 -6.24 -13.08 25.38
CA TYR A 130 -5.38 -13.11 24.20
C TYR A 130 -4.09 -13.86 24.50
N LYS A 131 -3.73 -14.79 23.63
CA LYS A 131 -2.49 -15.55 23.75
C LYS A 131 -1.31 -14.82 23.10
N ARG A 132 -1.57 -14.05 22.04
CA ARG A 132 -0.58 -13.31 21.24
C ARG A 132 -1.12 -11.97 20.76
N ILE A 133 -0.23 -11.00 20.56
CA ILE A 133 -0.53 -9.67 20.02
C ILE A 133 0.27 -9.48 18.73
N MET A 134 -0.31 -8.84 17.71
CA MET A 134 0.38 -8.57 16.45
C MET A 134 0.21 -7.11 16.06
N GLY A 135 1.33 -6.38 15.93
CA GLY A 135 1.34 -5.03 15.38
C GLY A 135 1.41 -5.07 13.87
N ILE A 136 0.60 -4.26 13.20
CA ILE A 136 0.77 -4.01 11.76
C ILE A 136 1.07 -2.53 11.59
N VAL A 137 2.12 -2.23 10.81
CA VAL A 137 2.53 -0.88 10.39
C VAL A 137 2.34 -0.71 8.88
N GLN A 138 2.42 0.51 8.37
CA GLN A 138 2.34 0.78 6.92
C GLN A 138 3.61 0.32 6.20
N GLU A 139 3.49 0.06 4.90
CA GLU A 139 4.62 -0.21 4.01
C GLU A 139 5.67 0.91 4.12
N GLY A 140 6.92 0.50 4.33
CA GLY A 140 8.05 1.41 4.48
C GLY A 140 8.18 2.03 5.88
N TRP A 141 7.33 1.71 6.86
CA TRP A 141 7.43 2.22 8.23
C TRP A 141 8.79 1.92 8.88
N PHE A 142 9.38 0.74 8.60
CA PHE A 142 10.73 0.40 9.04
C PHE A 142 11.80 1.20 8.29
N SER A 143 11.64 1.33 6.97
CA SER A 143 12.58 2.08 6.12
C SER A 143 12.66 3.56 6.52
N GLN A 144 11.53 4.17 6.91
CA GLN A 144 11.46 5.53 7.45
C GLN A 144 12.25 5.71 8.75
N ARG A 145 12.59 4.60 9.43
CA ARG A 145 13.35 4.54 10.68
C ARG A 145 14.75 3.97 10.48
N ASN A 146 15.27 4.01 9.25
CA ASN A 146 16.59 3.51 8.88
C ASN A 146 16.80 2.02 9.22
N ASP A 147 15.73 1.24 9.11
CA ASP A 147 15.77 -0.22 9.28
C ASP A 147 15.41 -0.90 7.94
N THR A 148 15.99 -2.06 7.68
CA THR A 148 15.82 -2.81 6.42
C THR A 148 14.91 -4.03 6.57
N ILE A 149 14.52 -4.35 7.81
CA ILE A 149 13.58 -5.43 8.11
C ILE A 149 12.16 -5.06 7.69
N LYS A 150 11.30 -6.07 7.56
CA LYS A 150 9.85 -5.88 7.33
C LYS A 150 8.97 -6.41 8.45
N GLY A 151 9.60 -6.99 9.47
CA GLY A 151 8.96 -7.56 10.62
C GLY A 151 10.01 -8.04 11.62
N TYR A 152 9.61 -8.09 12.89
CA TYR A 152 10.40 -8.73 13.93
C TYR A 152 9.52 -9.12 15.11
N SER A 153 10.03 -10.07 15.90
CA SER A 153 9.41 -10.56 17.13
C SER A 153 10.45 -10.77 18.22
N LEU A 154 10.00 -11.19 19.39
CA LEU A 154 10.87 -11.60 20.49
C LEU A 154 10.26 -12.83 21.15
N SER A 155 10.80 -14.04 21.02
CA SER A 155 10.13 -15.28 21.48
C SER A 155 9.55 -15.24 22.92
N LEU A 156 10.22 -14.59 23.87
CA LEU A 156 9.73 -14.43 25.25
C LEU A 156 8.56 -13.45 25.41
N LEU A 157 8.40 -12.53 24.46
CA LEU A 157 7.22 -11.68 24.33
C LEU A 157 6.36 -12.25 23.21
N LYS A 158 5.15 -12.71 23.51
CA LYS A 158 4.24 -13.31 22.53
C LYS A 158 3.64 -12.27 21.58
N THR A 159 4.50 -11.51 20.91
CA THR A 159 4.20 -10.33 20.11
C THR A 159 5.20 -10.19 18.98
N GLY A 160 4.70 -9.79 17.81
CA GLY A 160 5.49 -9.34 16.69
C GLY A 160 4.93 -8.05 16.11
N ILE A 161 5.67 -7.48 15.18
CA ILE A 161 5.23 -6.34 14.38
C ILE A 161 5.67 -6.52 12.91
N VAL A 162 4.80 -6.25 11.95
CA VAL A 162 5.04 -6.44 10.50
C VAL A 162 4.51 -5.29 9.66
N GLU A 163 5.09 -5.06 8.48
CA GLU A 163 4.51 -4.16 7.48
C GLU A 163 3.26 -4.74 6.82
N ASP A 164 2.35 -3.87 6.40
CA ASP A 164 1.10 -4.24 5.76
C ASP A 164 1.26 -4.79 4.34
N SER A 165 2.41 -4.54 3.69
CA SER A 165 2.80 -5.09 2.38
C SER A 165 3.12 -6.59 2.40
N PHE A 166 3.01 -7.24 3.57
CA PHE A 166 3.55 -8.56 3.81
C PHE A 166 2.49 -9.55 4.34
N ARG A 167 1.91 -10.34 3.42
CA ARG A 167 0.73 -11.19 3.66
C ARG A 167 0.99 -12.34 4.63
N HIS A 168 2.16 -12.97 4.56
CA HIS A 168 2.48 -14.08 5.48
C HIS A 168 3.20 -13.64 6.76
N GLY A 169 3.46 -12.34 6.93
CA GLY A 169 4.35 -11.87 7.98
C GLY A 169 3.90 -12.15 9.39
N SER A 170 2.60 -11.98 9.66
CA SER A 170 2.08 -12.32 10.98
C SER A 170 2.25 -13.81 11.26
N ALA A 171 2.01 -14.68 10.28
CA ALA A 171 2.22 -16.12 10.45
C ALA A 171 3.69 -16.46 10.73
N HIS A 172 4.61 -15.79 10.04
CA HIS A 172 6.06 -15.88 10.25
C HIS A 172 6.45 -15.47 11.67
N GLU A 173 6.19 -14.21 12.05
CA GLU A 173 6.61 -13.68 13.36
C GLU A 173 5.95 -14.39 14.53
N LEU A 174 4.68 -14.77 14.39
CA LEU A 174 4.00 -15.52 15.44
C LEU A 174 4.60 -16.91 15.64
N ALA A 175 5.15 -17.53 14.60
CA ALA A 175 5.74 -18.86 14.71
C ALA A 175 7.03 -18.88 15.54
N HIS A 176 7.83 -17.80 15.53
CA HIS A 176 8.96 -17.61 16.47
C HIS A 176 8.51 -17.61 17.93
N THR A 177 7.25 -17.22 18.19
CA THR A 177 6.66 -17.16 19.54
C THR A 177 5.91 -18.43 19.94
N ILE A 178 5.79 -19.45 19.07
CA ILE A 178 5.04 -20.69 19.34
C ILE A 178 6.00 -21.82 19.63
N GLY A 179 6.27 -22.06 20.91
CA GLY A 179 7.25 -23.05 21.33
C GLY A 179 8.02 -22.54 22.54
N PHE A 180 8.88 -23.40 23.08
CA PHE A 180 9.72 -23.03 24.21
C PHE A 180 11.07 -23.74 24.09
N PRO A 181 12.22 -23.06 24.32
CA PRO A 181 12.36 -21.61 24.57
C PRO A 181 12.22 -20.76 23.30
N LEU A 182 12.33 -21.38 22.13
CA LEU A 182 12.15 -20.75 20.81
C LEU A 182 11.07 -21.49 20.02
N GLY A 183 10.47 -20.78 19.07
CA GLY A 183 9.47 -21.30 18.15
C GLY A 183 10.07 -22.03 16.95
N LEU A 184 9.45 -21.89 15.79
CA LEU A 184 10.11 -22.18 14.51
C LEU A 184 11.28 -21.20 14.32
N CYS A 185 12.34 -21.55 13.58
CA CYS A 185 13.39 -20.58 13.23
C CYS A 185 13.28 -20.09 11.80
N GLU A 186 14.01 -19.03 11.52
CA GLU A 186 14.20 -18.46 10.19
C GLU A 186 14.86 -19.47 9.23
N GLU A 187 14.38 -19.53 7.99
CA GLU A 187 14.98 -20.32 6.91
C GLU A 187 15.64 -19.40 5.85
N TYR A 188 16.97 -19.39 5.78
CA TYR A 188 17.76 -18.47 4.93
C TYR A 188 19.17 -19.02 4.58
N LEU A 189 20.03 -18.20 3.95
CA LEU A 189 21.34 -18.57 3.38
C LEU A 189 22.32 -19.26 4.37
N ASN A 190 23.00 -20.32 3.89
CA ASN A 190 24.02 -21.11 4.60
C ASN A 190 25.09 -20.28 5.37
N SER A 191 25.62 -19.22 4.76
CA SER A 191 26.69 -18.40 5.36
C SER A 191 26.27 -17.61 6.59
N THR A 192 24.97 -17.40 6.75
CA THR A 192 24.37 -16.61 7.83
C THR A 192 23.84 -17.55 8.92
N TRP A 193 23.30 -18.71 8.54
CA TRP A 193 22.99 -19.83 9.44
C TRP A 193 24.23 -20.28 10.24
N GLN A 194 25.36 -20.50 9.55
CA GLN A 194 26.65 -20.83 10.21
C GLN A 194 27.17 -19.73 11.16
N LYS A 195 26.77 -18.47 10.98
CA LYS A 195 27.14 -17.37 11.88
C LYS A 195 26.25 -17.30 13.13
N GLN A 196 24.98 -17.65 13.02
CA GLN A 196 24.04 -17.70 14.15
C GLN A 196 24.26 -18.91 15.07
N ASP A 197 24.69 -20.06 14.52
CA ASP A 197 24.73 -21.34 15.23
C ASP A 197 26.05 -21.69 15.92
N ASN A 198 26.89 -20.68 16.20
CA ASN A 198 28.06 -20.86 17.06
C ASN A 198 27.69 -20.85 18.58
N ILE A 199 26.47 -21.27 18.91
CA ILE A 199 25.88 -21.38 20.27
C ILE A 199 25.31 -22.82 20.44
N PRO A 200 25.42 -23.47 21.60
CA PRO A 200 25.22 -24.92 21.71
C PRO A 200 23.76 -25.39 21.50
N LEU A 201 23.54 -26.15 20.41
CA LEU A 201 22.82 -27.42 20.21
C LEU A 201 21.28 -27.55 20.48
N PHE A 202 20.55 -28.00 19.43
CA PHE A 202 19.25 -28.74 19.38
C PHE A 202 17.90 -28.03 19.11
N SER A 203 17.76 -27.01 18.25
CA SER A 203 16.48 -26.25 18.29
C SER A 203 15.83 -25.77 17.00
N CYS A 204 16.27 -26.15 15.79
CA CYS A 204 15.50 -25.76 14.59
C CYS A 204 14.55 -26.85 14.07
N PRO A 205 13.25 -26.78 14.40
CA PRO A 205 12.29 -27.83 14.02
C PRO A 205 11.83 -27.75 12.57
N ASN A 206 12.15 -26.67 11.83
CA ASN A 206 11.71 -26.44 10.45
C ASN A 206 12.91 -26.16 9.53
N GLY A 207 13.13 -27.05 8.56
CA GLY A 207 14.19 -26.89 7.54
C GLY A 207 15.32 -27.92 7.61
N ASP A 208 15.33 -28.80 8.62
CA ASP A 208 16.23 -29.96 8.71
C ASP A 208 15.38 -31.21 8.96
N SER A 209 15.33 -32.11 7.98
CA SER A 209 14.62 -33.39 8.09
C SER A 209 15.23 -34.34 9.14
N ASN A 210 16.43 -34.03 9.64
CA ASN A 210 17.12 -34.76 10.69
C ASN A 210 17.80 -33.78 11.69
N PRO A 211 17.00 -33.10 12.53
CA PRO A 211 17.44 -32.00 13.41
C PRO A 211 18.52 -32.40 14.44
N ASP A 212 18.78 -33.69 14.63
CA ASP A 212 19.78 -34.22 15.54
C ASP A 212 21.22 -34.08 15.02
N ASN A 213 21.39 -33.84 13.71
CA ASN A 213 22.70 -33.75 13.08
C ASN A 213 23.29 -32.33 13.10
N GLY A 214 22.45 -31.32 13.38
CA GLY A 214 22.84 -29.92 13.48
C GLY A 214 23.39 -29.35 12.18
N ASN A 215 22.85 -29.73 11.02
CA ASN A 215 23.15 -29.15 9.70
C ASN A 215 21.85 -29.10 8.88
N LEU A 216 21.56 -27.95 8.27
CA LEU A 216 20.51 -27.84 7.27
C LEU A 216 20.70 -28.88 6.14
N ASP A 217 19.59 -29.40 5.63
CA ASP A 217 19.59 -30.30 4.47
C ASP A 217 20.30 -29.64 3.29
N GLY A 218 21.12 -30.40 2.55
CA GLY A 218 21.97 -29.85 1.48
C GLY A 218 21.19 -29.10 0.38
N GLU A 219 19.93 -29.44 0.20
CA GLU A 219 19.00 -28.78 -0.71
C GLU A 219 18.67 -27.35 -0.26
N CYS A 220 18.60 -27.08 1.05
CA CYS A 220 18.42 -25.74 1.61
C CYS A 220 19.60 -24.80 1.34
N LEU A 221 20.81 -25.35 1.17
CA LEU A 221 22.04 -24.56 1.05
C LEU A 221 22.20 -23.88 -0.32
N ILE A 222 21.38 -24.25 -1.30
CA ILE A 222 21.48 -23.79 -2.70
C ILE A 222 20.56 -22.59 -2.98
N TYR A 223 19.56 -22.32 -2.12
CA TYR A 223 18.52 -21.34 -2.39
C TYR A 223 18.60 -20.10 -1.48
N PRO A 224 18.52 -18.89 -2.05
CA PRO A 224 18.70 -17.66 -1.29
C PRO A 224 17.50 -17.21 -0.42
N TYR A 225 16.34 -17.88 -0.51
CA TYR A 225 15.11 -17.44 0.15
C TYR A 225 14.35 -18.56 0.91
N GLY A 226 15.05 -19.40 1.68
CA GLY A 226 14.48 -20.49 2.48
C GLY A 226 14.52 -21.86 1.80
N CYS A 227 14.28 -22.92 2.58
CA CYS A 227 14.37 -24.32 2.14
C CYS A 227 13.22 -24.66 1.17
N PRO A 228 13.50 -25.08 -0.08
CA PRO A 228 12.50 -25.79 -0.86
C PRO A 228 12.33 -27.19 -0.29
N THR A 229 11.10 -27.66 -0.18
CA THR A 229 10.82 -29.01 0.33
C THR A 229 10.33 -29.92 -0.78
N GLU A 230 10.96 -31.08 -0.98
CA GLU A 230 10.38 -32.21 -1.71
C GLU A 230 10.04 -33.38 -0.76
N THR A 231 8.78 -33.83 -0.78
CA THR A 231 8.16 -35.03 -0.15
C THR A 231 7.82 -34.95 1.35
N PHE A 232 6.56 -34.75 1.80
CA PHE A 232 5.27 -35.47 1.57
C PHE A 232 4.10 -34.58 1.08
N GLU A 233 2.99 -35.21 0.64
CA GLU A 233 1.77 -34.63 0.05
C GLU A 233 1.13 -33.48 0.86
N ARG A 234 0.71 -32.46 0.11
CA ARG A 234 0.55 -31.04 0.48
C ARG A 234 -0.59 -30.73 1.48
N LEU A 235 -0.24 -30.06 2.59
CA LEU A 235 -1.12 -29.38 3.56
C LEU A 235 -1.26 -27.86 3.35
N VAL A 236 -2.46 -27.48 2.92
CA VAL A 236 -3.07 -26.18 2.55
C VAL A 236 -2.59 -24.91 3.30
N PRO A 237 -2.80 -23.69 2.73
CA PRO A 237 -3.35 -23.41 1.42
C PRO A 237 -2.29 -22.94 0.42
N TRP A 238 -2.70 -23.10 -0.81
CA TRP A 238 -2.38 -22.19 -1.88
C TRP A 238 -3.72 -21.91 -2.56
N LEU A 239 -4.02 -20.63 -2.84
CA LEU A 239 -5.26 -20.22 -3.48
C LEU A 239 -5.23 -20.68 -4.95
N ASN A 240 -6.02 -21.72 -5.24
CA ASN A 240 -6.40 -22.25 -6.54
C ASN A 240 -5.64 -21.73 -7.77
N ASN A 241 -4.66 -22.53 -8.19
CA ASN A 241 -4.42 -22.75 -9.60
C ASN A 241 -4.53 -24.26 -9.87
N THR A 242 -5.74 -24.72 -10.19
CA THR A 242 -6.04 -26.15 -10.19
C THR A 242 -5.44 -26.93 -11.38
N ASN A 243 -4.60 -26.32 -12.22
CA ASN A 243 -4.13 -26.93 -13.47
C ASN A 243 -2.61 -26.89 -13.72
N SER A 244 -1.75 -26.49 -12.77
CA SER A 244 -0.30 -26.56 -12.97
C SER A 244 0.23 -27.97 -12.70
N THR A 245 0.75 -28.63 -13.74
CA THR A 245 1.53 -29.88 -13.62
C THR A 245 2.99 -29.65 -13.26
N GLU A 246 3.43 -28.39 -13.12
CA GLU A 246 4.77 -28.06 -12.67
C GLU A 246 4.95 -28.32 -11.17
N ILE A 247 6.13 -28.83 -10.81
CA ILE A 247 6.57 -28.92 -9.42
C ILE A 247 6.86 -27.49 -8.96
N ILE A 248 5.84 -26.79 -8.45
CA ILE A 248 6.03 -25.48 -7.82
C ILE A 248 6.90 -25.72 -6.58
N GLN A 249 8.11 -25.14 -6.56
CA GLN A 249 8.97 -25.11 -5.39
C GLN A 249 8.38 -24.12 -4.37
N MET A 250 7.52 -24.65 -3.49
CA MET A 250 7.00 -23.90 -2.37
C MET A 250 8.11 -23.67 -1.32
N ARG A 251 8.09 -22.48 -0.72
CA ARG A 251 8.98 -22.07 0.36
C ARG A 251 8.20 -22.08 1.66
N ASN A 252 8.81 -22.60 2.72
CA ASN A 252 8.20 -22.48 4.03
C ASN A 252 7.98 -20.99 4.40
N PHE A 253 6.94 -20.71 5.16
CA PHE A 253 6.57 -19.34 5.53
C PHE A 253 7.60 -18.73 6.48
N MET A 254 8.49 -19.53 7.07
CA MET A 254 9.63 -19.09 7.87
C MET A 254 10.80 -18.54 7.04
N GLY A 255 10.66 -18.38 5.72
CA GLY A 255 11.66 -17.72 4.88
C GLY A 255 11.56 -16.18 4.89
N PRO A 256 12.46 -15.46 4.17
CA PRO A 256 12.54 -13.99 4.15
C PRO A 256 11.33 -13.33 3.47
N SER A 257 11.21 -11.99 3.47
CA SER A 257 10.07 -11.23 2.95
C SER A 257 9.90 -11.12 1.41
N GLY A 258 10.20 -12.21 0.69
CA GLY A 258 10.21 -12.35 -0.78
C GLY A 258 8.86 -12.72 -1.42
N ASN A 259 8.86 -13.63 -2.40
CA ASN A 259 7.65 -13.96 -3.17
C ASN A 259 6.55 -14.57 -2.28
N GLU A 260 5.48 -13.82 -2.04
CA GLU A 260 4.35 -14.16 -1.16
C GLU A 260 3.52 -15.34 -1.66
N ASP A 261 3.47 -15.55 -2.97
CA ASP A 261 2.63 -16.58 -3.61
C ASP A 261 3.28 -17.95 -3.64
N LEU A 262 4.57 -18.02 -3.32
CA LEU A 262 5.32 -19.27 -3.15
C LEU A 262 5.38 -19.72 -1.68
N ARG A 263 4.63 -19.09 -0.77
CA ARG A 263 4.68 -19.39 0.67
C ARG A 263 3.76 -20.52 1.05
N TRP A 264 4.25 -21.33 1.97
CA TRP A 264 3.62 -22.58 2.39
C TRP A 264 4.02 -22.95 3.82
N VAL A 265 3.42 -23.98 4.39
CA VAL A 265 3.85 -24.60 5.66
C VAL A 265 4.52 -25.95 5.41
N SER A 266 5.81 -26.06 5.66
CA SER A 266 6.52 -27.35 5.53
C SER A 266 5.92 -28.38 6.50
N LYS A 267 6.02 -29.68 6.16
CA LYS A 267 5.52 -30.76 7.03
C LYS A 267 6.11 -30.67 8.44
N ASP A 268 7.38 -30.28 8.56
CA ASP A 268 8.07 -30.20 9.83
C ASP A 268 7.56 -29.01 10.66
N SER A 269 7.39 -27.85 10.02
CA SER A 269 6.72 -26.68 10.63
C SER A 269 5.30 -27.02 11.07
N TYR A 270 4.54 -27.67 10.21
CA TYR A 270 3.16 -28.07 10.49
C TYR A 270 3.10 -29.04 11.67
N ASN A 271 3.93 -30.08 11.70
CA ASN A 271 3.94 -31.05 12.79
C ASN A 271 4.43 -30.44 14.09
N TYR A 272 5.42 -29.54 14.03
CA TYR A 272 5.87 -28.80 15.19
C TYR A 272 4.74 -27.97 15.79
N LEU A 273 4.10 -27.12 14.98
CA LEU A 273 2.96 -26.30 15.40
C LEU A 273 1.80 -27.17 15.92
N LEU A 274 1.47 -28.27 15.23
CA LEU A 274 0.42 -29.20 15.64
C LEU A 274 0.72 -29.84 16.99
N ASN A 275 1.97 -30.24 17.23
CA ASN A 275 2.40 -30.75 18.52
C ASN A 275 2.22 -29.68 19.61
N LYS A 276 2.61 -28.43 19.34
CA LYS A 276 2.43 -27.33 20.29
C LYS A 276 0.96 -27.03 20.58
N PHE A 277 0.07 -27.16 19.60
CA PHE A 277 -1.38 -26.93 19.80
C PHE A 277 -2.15 -28.14 20.31
N SER A 278 -1.60 -29.35 20.22
CA SER A 278 -2.25 -30.59 20.70
C SER A 278 -1.92 -30.94 22.16
N ALA A 279 -0.93 -30.27 22.76
CA ALA A 279 -0.63 -30.40 24.18
C ALA A 279 -1.78 -29.86 25.05
N SER A 280 -2.10 -30.57 26.14
CA SER A 280 -3.06 -30.07 27.12
C SER A 280 -2.50 -28.84 27.81
N GLU A 281 -3.26 -27.74 27.78
CA GLU A 281 -2.90 -26.51 28.47
C GLU A 281 -2.88 -26.72 29.98
N ASP A 282 -1.74 -26.46 30.62
CA ASP A 282 -1.64 -26.44 32.07
C ASP A 282 -2.15 -25.08 32.56
N ILE A 283 -3.30 -25.06 33.22
CA ILE A 283 -3.98 -23.83 33.62
C ILE A 283 -3.89 -23.70 35.14
N GLU A 284 -3.22 -22.64 35.58
CA GLU A 284 -3.13 -22.27 36.99
C GLU A 284 -4.30 -21.40 37.38
N GLN A 285 -5.03 -21.82 38.42
CA GLN A 285 -6.18 -21.10 38.94
C GLN A 285 -5.75 -20.10 40.02
N SER A 286 -6.27 -18.89 39.95
CA SER A 286 -5.97 -17.83 40.90
C SER A 286 -7.16 -16.91 41.11
N ASN A 287 -7.16 -16.12 42.18
CA ASN A 287 -8.18 -15.09 42.37
C ASN A 287 -7.86 -13.81 41.60
N MET A 288 -6.58 -13.57 41.32
CA MET A 288 -6.08 -12.44 40.52
C MET A 288 -4.85 -12.91 39.74
N ILE A 289 -4.58 -12.24 38.62
CA ILE A 289 -3.35 -12.42 37.85
C ILE A 289 -2.56 -11.11 37.91
N ILE A 290 -1.24 -11.18 37.85
CA ILE A 290 -0.38 -10.00 37.72
C ILE A 290 0.48 -10.11 36.45
N LEU A 291 0.53 -9.03 35.67
CA LEU A 291 1.47 -8.85 34.58
C LEU A 291 2.77 -8.27 35.15
N VAL A 292 3.81 -9.10 35.24
CA VAL A 292 5.16 -8.71 35.66
C VAL A 292 6.02 -8.52 34.42
N SER A 293 6.56 -7.32 34.22
CA SER A 293 7.31 -6.98 33.02
C SER A 293 8.54 -6.12 33.30
N GLY A 294 9.50 -6.15 32.39
CA GLY A 294 10.70 -5.34 32.51
C GLY A 294 11.78 -5.70 31.51
N LEU A 295 12.94 -5.10 31.71
CA LEU A 295 14.15 -5.32 30.94
C LEU A 295 15.21 -6.03 31.80
N ILE A 296 15.96 -6.92 31.17
CA ILE A 296 17.09 -7.67 31.74
C ILE A 296 18.31 -7.34 30.90
N ASP A 297 19.39 -6.85 31.53
CA ASP A 297 20.70 -6.71 30.89
C ASP A 297 21.53 -7.99 31.10
N LYS A 298 22.38 -8.37 30.13
CA LYS A 298 23.31 -9.51 30.23
C LYS A 298 24.22 -9.43 31.46
N ASN A 299 24.49 -8.22 31.96
CA ASN A 299 25.25 -8.02 33.19
C ASN A 299 24.48 -8.35 34.49
N GLY A 300 23.19 -8.71 34.39
CA GLY A 300 22.32 -9.06 35.51
C GLY A 300 21.51 -7.89 36.08
N THR A 301 21.61 -6.68 35.51
CA THR A 301 20.79 -5.52 35.91
C THR A 301 19.35 -5.70 35.44
N ILE A 302 18.39 -5.40 36.30
CA ILE A 302 16.95 -5.50 36.00
C ILE A 302 16.30 -4.14 36.14
N ILE A 303 15.49 -3.76 35.16
CA ILE A 303 14.61 -2.60 35.23
C ILE A 303 13.17 -3.11 35.15
N PHE A 304 12.46 -3.09 36.28
CA PHE A 304 11.03 -3.41 36.28
C PHE A 304 10.22 -2.25 35.70
N ASN A 305 9.24 -2.59 34.87
CA ASN A 305 8.16 -1.68 34.51
C ASN A 305 7.10 -1.66 35.62
N SER A 306 6.07 -0.83 35.45
CA SER A 306 4.90 -0.89 36.31
C SER A 306 4.20 -2.24 36.12
N PHE A 307 3.92 -2.96 37.19
CA PHE A 307 3.10 -4.17 37.11
C PHE A 307 1.63 -3.81 37.20
N TYR A 308 0.79 -4.62 36.57
CA TYR A 308 -0.67 -4.45 36.60
C TYR A 308 -1.34 -5.74 37.06
N THR A 309 -2.20 -5.64 38.07
CA THR A 309 -3.08 -6.76 38.44
C THR A 309 -4.30 -6.78 37.52
N LEU A 310 -4.59 -7.95 36.96
CA LEU A 310 -5.72 -8.22 36.07
C LEU A 310 -6.81 -8.97 36.84
N ASN A 311 -8.07 -8.64 36.54
CA ASN A 311 -9.24 -9.34 37.07
C ASN A 311 -9.53 -10.62 36.28
N GLU A 312 -8.52 -11.49 36.20
CA GLU A 312 -8.58 -12.81 35.56
C GLU A 312 -8.40 -13.88 36.64
N THR A 313 -9.08 -15.02 36.47
CA THR A 313 -9.09 -16.11 37.47
C THR A 313 -8.22 -17.31 37.10
N SER A 314 -7.56 -17.25 35.95
CA SER A 314 -6.71 -18.33 35.47
C SER A 314 -5.66 -17.82 34.52
N VAL A 315 -4.51 -18.49 34.49
CA VAL A 315 -3.41 -18.19 33.57
C VAL A 315 -2.79 -19.50 33.08
N LEU A 316 -2.30 -19.50 31.84
CA LEU A 316 -1.52 -20.60 31.31
C LEU A 316 -0.18 -20.70 32.06
N ASN A 317 0.13 -21.87 32.60
CA ASN A 317 1.43 -22.14 33.19
C ASN A 317 2.46 -22.43 32.10
N GLU A 318 3.37 -21.48 31.91
CA GLU A 318 4.45 -21.59 30.92
C GLU A 318 5.84 -21.60 31.59
N SER A 319 5.90 -21.97 32.86
CA SER A 319 7.17 -22.05 33.58
C SER A 319 8.08 -23.08 32.92
N ASP A 320 9.30 -22.68 32.58
CA ASP A 320 10.34 -23.57 32.09
C ASP A 320 11.11 -24.20 33.25
N PRO A 321 10.95 -25.51 33.52
CA PRO A 321 11.65 -26.16 34.62
C PRO A 321 13.19 -26.07 34.52
N ASN A 322 13.74 -25.90 33.31
CA ASN A 322 15.17 -25.86 33.02
C ASN A 322 15.77 -24.45 33.04
N GLY A 323 14.94 -23.41 33.04
CA GLY A 323 15.38 -22.02 33.05
C GLY A 323 16.14 -21.66 34.34
N ASN A 324 17.22 -20.92 34.19
CA ASN A 324 18.04 -20.43 35.29
C ASN A 324 17.38 -19.23 35.99
N TYR A 325 16.61 -18.43 35.26
CA TYR A 325 15.93 -17.27 35.85
C TYR A 325 14.60 -17.69 36.45
N SER A 326 14.20 -17.01 37.53
CA SER A 326 12.86 -17.19 38.10
C SER A 326 12.28 -15.91 38.66
N VAL A 327 10.98 -15.73 38.43
CA VAL A 327 10.15 -14.79 39.17
C VAL A 327 9.49 -15.55 40.32
N ILE A 328 9.82 -15.17 41.54
CA ILE A 328 9.28 -15.75 42.77
C ILE A 328 8.32 -14.77 43.41
N ILE A 329 7.09 -15.21 43.62
CA ILE A 329 6.08 -14.49 44.37
C ILE A 329 6.09 -14.98 45.82
N LYS A 330 6.33 -14.08 46.77
CA LYS A 330 6.41 -14.38 48.20
C LYS A 330 5.15 -13.92 48.93
N SER A 331 4.66 -14.77 49.83
CA SER A 331 3.64 -14.45 50.83
C SER A 331 4.28 -14.53 52.21
N GLY A 332 4.81 -13.40 52.70
CA GLY A 332 5.69 -13.36 53.87
C GLY A 332 7.03 -14.06 53.58
N ALA A 333 7.42 -15.02 54.42
CA ALA A 333 8.63 -15.82 54.20
C ALA A 333 8.41 -16.99 53.20
N SER A 334 7.16 -17.41 53.02
CA SER A 334 6.79 -18.54 52.16
C SER A 334 6.76 -18.15 50.69
N THR A 335 7.14 -19.08 49.81
CA THR A 335 6.92 -18.93 48.37
C THR A 335 5.47 -19.27 48.04
N TYR A 336 4.77 -18.34 47.40
CA TYR A 336 3.42 -18.53 46.89
C TYR A 336 3.43 -19.17 45.50
N TYR A 337 4.24 -18.63 44.60
CA TYR A 337 4.38 -19.13 43.23
C TYR A 337 5.81 -18.91 42.72
N THR A 338 6.27 -19.78 41.84
CA THR A 338 7.56 -19.65 41.16
C THR A 338 7.35 -19.91 39.69
N HIS A 339 7.74 -18.96 38.86
CA HIS A 339 7.82 -19.12 37.43
C HIS A 339 9.27 -19.06 37.00
N LYS A 340 9.76 -20.10 36.34
CA LYS A 340 11.10 -20.15 35.79
C LYS A 340 11.08 -19.86 34.29
N PHE A 341 12.13 -19.23 33.79
CA PHE A 341 12.32 -18.92 32.38
C PHE A 341 13.81 -18.73 32.09
N GLU A 342 14.19 -18.74 30.81
CA GLU A 342 15.54 -18.39 30.38
C GLU A 342 15.47 -17.13 29.51
N PRO A 343 16.15 -16.02 29.87
CA PRO A 343 16.20 -14.81 29.07
C PRO A 343 16.89 -15.05 27.73
N ILE A 344 16.28 -14.58 26.65
CA ILE A 344 16.79 -14.71 25.28
C ILE A 344 17.27 -13.33 24.84
N PHE A 345 18.57 -13.17 24.62
CA PHE A 345 19.21 -11.89 24.29
C PHE A 345 19.41 -11.74 22.79
N ARG A 346 18.33 -11.93 22.05
CA ARG A 346 18.26 -11.97 20.61
C ARG A 346 16.92 -11.40 20.17
N ILE A 347 16.92 -10.63 19.08
CA ILE A 347 15.70 -10.17 18.41
C ILE A 347 15.60 -10.95 17.10
N GLU A 348 14.48 -11.65 16.90
CA GLU A 348 14.22 -12.39 15.67
C GLU A 348 13.69 -11.41 14.61
N ASN A 349 14.49 -11.16 13.57
CA ASN A 349 14.13 -10.28 12.47
C ASN A 349 13.83 -11.13 11.23
N ILE A 350 12.77 -10.79 10.52
CA ILE A 350 12.45 -11.52 9.30
C ILE A 350 13.57 -11.46 8.27
N GLY A 351 13.95 -12.65 7.77
CA GLY A 351 14.99 -12.81 6.76
C GLY A 351 16.34 -13.22 7.32
N GLY A 352 16.39 -13.63 8.58
CA GLY A 352 17.53 -14.35 9.16
C GLY A 352 18.64 -13.47 9.73
N GLU A 353 18.39 -12.18 9.94
CA GLU A 353 19.33 -11.28 10.61
C GLU A 353 19.00 -11.16 12.10
N ASP A 354 19.05 -12.27 12.85
CA ASP A 354 18.92 -12.20 14.30
C ASP A 354 19.93 -11.22 14.88
N GLU A 355 19.43 -10.28 15.67
CA GLU A 355 20.26 -9.28 16.32
C GLU A 355 20.53 -9.69 17.75
N ASP A 356 21.77 -10.09 18.04
CA ASP A 356 22.23 -10.21 19.42
C ASP A 356 22.15 -8.84 20.11
N THR A 357 21.59 -8.85 21.30
CA THR A 357 21.43 -7.66 22.15
C THR A 357 22.06 -7.89 23.52
N ASN A 358 22.42 -6.83 24.22
CA ASN A 358 22.85 -6.92 25.62
C ASN A 358 21.68 -6.77 26.60
N VAL A 359 20.50 -6.40 26.11
CA VAL A 359 19.29 -6.22 26.89
C VAL A 359 18.18 -7.05 26.26
N THR A 360 17.34 -7.69 27.06
CA THR A 360 16.11 -8.36 26.59
C THR A 360 14.92 -7.94 27.44
N ALA A 361 13.72 -8.19 26.95
CA ALA A 361 12.47 -7.88 27.62
C ALA A 361 11.74 -9.15 28.06
N PHE A 362 10.99 -9.05 29.16
CA PHE A 362 10.07 -10.10 29.59
C PHE A 362 8.73 -9.49 30.01
N ALA A 363 7.66 -10.25 29.80
CA ALA A 363 6.33 -9.91 30.28
C ALA A 363 5.58 -11.20 30.58
N ILE A 364 5.37 -11.49 31.87
CA ILE A 364 4.90 -12.79 32.36
C ILE A 364 3.64 -12.57 33.19
N LEU A 365 2.60 -13.35 32.90
CA LEU A 365 1.37 -13.39 33.69
C LEU A 365 1.55 -14.43 34.80
N LEU A 366 1.32 -14.03 36.06
CA LEU A 366 1.52 -14.90 37.21
C LEU A 366 0.30 -14.91 38.13
N PRO A 367 0.00 -16.04 38.79
CA PRO A 367 -0.96 -16.07 39.90
C PRO A 367 -0.63 -15.05 40.98
N PHE A 368 -1.62 -14.27 41.41
CA PHE A 368 -1.48 -13.24 42.42
C PHE A 368 -2.63 -13.26 43.43
N ASN A 369 -2.36 -12.78 44.65
CA ASN A 369 -3.39 -12.57 45.66
C ASN A 369 -2.96 -11.51 46.69
N ASN A 370 -3.87 -11.15 47.59
CA ASN A 370 -3.64 -10.11 48.59
C ASN A 370 -2.64 -10.48 49.69
N SER A 371 -2.21 -11.75 49.81
CA SER A 371 -1.21 -12.17 50.80
C SER A 371 0.22 -12.01 50.28
N VAL A 372 0.40 -11.68 49.00
CA VAL A 372 1.71 -11.43 48.40
C VAL A 372 2.32 -10.17 49.01
N THR A 373 3.57 -10.31 49.47
CA THR A 373 4.34 -9.23 50.12
C THR A 373 5.56 -8.80 49.31
N LYS A 374 6.05 -9.65 48.40
CA LYS A 374 7.25 -9.36 47.60
C LYS A 374 7.28 -10.17 46.30
N ILE A 375 7.79 -9.57 45.23
CA ILE A 375 8.11 -10.22 43.95
C ILE A 375 9.63 -10.14 43.78
N ILE A 376 10.27 -11.27 43.49
CA ILE A 376 11.73 -11.39 43.37
C ILE A 376 12.05 -11.94 41.99
N LEU A 377 12.96 -11.29 41.27
CA LEU A 377 13.59 -11.86 40.08
C LEU A 377 15.02 -12.28 40.44
N GLN A 378 15.33 -13.55 40.22
CA GLN A 378 16.64 -14.13 40.55
C GLN A 378 17.18 -14.97 39.39
N ASN A 379 18.51 -15.09 39.31
CA ASN A 379 19.19 -16.08 38.48
C ASN A 379 19.78 -17.16 39.40
N SER A 380 19.30 -18.39 39.22
CA SER A 380 19.54 -19.56 40.04
C SER A 380 19.16 -19.30 41.51
N THR A 381 20.11 -18.83 42.31
CA THR A 381 19.92 -18.46 43.73
C THR A 381 20.29 -17.00 44.02
N THR A 382 20.79 -16.27 43.02
CA THR A 382 21.22 -14.87 43.16
C THR A 382 20.06 -13.94 42.85
N ILE A 383 19.62 -13.17 43.85
CA ILE A 383 18.58 -12.16 43.68
C ILE A 383 19.14 -11.01 42.83
N LEU A 384 18.48 -10.72 41.71
CA LEU A 384 18.85 -9.66 40.79
C LEU A 384 18.01 -8.40 41.02
N ALA A 385 16.71 -8.56 41.30
CA ALA A 385 15.84 -7.47 41.70
C ALA A 385 14.71 -7.94 42.62
N GLU A 386 14.22 -7.02 43.44
CA GLU A 386 13.05 -7.23 44.30
C GLU A 386 12.10 -6.05 44.15
N LYS A 387 10.80 -6.33 44.15
CA LYS A 387 9.72 -5.35 44.25
C LYS A 387 8.87 -5.72 45.46
N ASN A 388 8.87 -4.86 46.47
CA ASN A 388 7.98 -5.02 47.62
C ASN A 388 6.54 -4.66 47.23
N VAL A 389 5.58 -5.34 47.83
CA VAL A 389 4.16 -5.01 47.68
C VAL A 389 3.78 -4.09 48.85
N SER A 390 3.31 -2.89 48.52
CA SER A 390 2.75 -1.90 49.46
C SER A 390 1.54 -2.47 50.21
N ASN A 391 1.12 -1.84 51.31
CA ASN A 391 -0.02 -2.35 52.08
C ASN A 391 -1.35 -1.94 51.46
N ASN A 392 -1.41 -0.74 50.89
CA ASN A 392 -2.62 -0.14 50.38
C ASN A 392 -2.71 -0.24 48.85
N TYR A 393 -3.94 -0.28 48.33
CA TYR A 393 -4.17 -0.08 46.90
C TYR A 393 -4.23 1.42 46.62
N PRO A 394 -3.83 1.87 45.41
CA PRO A 394 -4.12 3.22 44.97
C PRO A 394 -5.63 3.49 45.01
N ASN A 395 -6.01 4.74 45.21
CA ASN A 395 -7.37 5.21 45.00
C ASN A 395 -7.41 6.03 43.72
N VAL A 396 -8.36 5.76 42.84
CA VAL A 396 -8.55 6.49 41.58
C VAL A 396 -10.03 6.80 41.36
N SER A 397 -10.31 8.02 40.90
CA SER A 397 -11.66 8.46 40.57
C SER A 397 -11.64 9.47 39.43
N PHE A 398 -12.64 9.43 38.57
CA PHE A 398 -12.75 10.43 37.50
C PHE A 398 -13.08 11.80 38.08
N THR A 399 -12.38 12.83 37.59
CA THR A 399 -12.78 14.23 37.76
C THR A 399 -13.65 14.69 36.61
N THR A 400 -13.60 13.98 35.48
CA THR A 400 -14.51 14.17 34.35
C THR A 400 -15.86 13.53 34.66
N ASP A 401 -16.92 14.35 34.60
CA ASP A 401 -18.29 13.87 34.68
C ASP A 401 -18.72 13.35 33.30
N PHE A 402 -19.10 12.06 33.22
CA PHE A 402 -19.56 11.39 32.00
C PHE A 402 -21.08 11.29 31.89
N THR A 403 -21.84 11.73 32.90
CA THR A 403 -23.30 11.61 32.90
C THR A 403 -23.92 12.46 31.79
N ASN A 404 -24.67 11.80 30.90
CA ASN A 404 -25.27 12.39 29.69
C ASN A 404 -24.24 13.13 28.82
N LYS A 405 -22.97 12.70 28.84
CA LYS A 405 -21.93 13.31 28.01
C LYS A 405 -21.93 12.73 26.60
N PHE A 406 -21.47 13.58 25.71
CA PHE A 406 -21.18 13.26 24.35
C PHE A 406 -19.96 14.01 23.87
N PHE A 407 -19.21 13.38 22.96
CA PHE A 407 -18.04 13.98 22.34
C PHE A 407 -18.16 13.89 20.82
N ASN A 408 -18.03 15.03 20.17
CA ASN A 408 -18.06 15.20 18.70
C ASN A 408 -16.67 15.50 18.11
N ASN A 409 -15.72 15.92 18.96
CA ASN A 409 -14.33 16.24 18.64
C ASN A 409 -13.41 15.64 19.70
N THR A 410 -12.09 15.86 19.54
CA THR A 410 -11.07 15.54 20.55
C THR A 410 -11.49 16.00 21.94
N PHE A 411 -11.41 15.12 22.93
CA PHE A 411 -11.85 15.39 24.30
C PHE A 411 -10.82 14.93 25.32
N THR A 412 -10.82 15.57 26.48
CA THR A 412 -9.88 15.26 27.56
C THR A 412 -10.60 14.52 28.68
N VAL A 413 -10.04 13.37 29.07
CA VAL A 413 -10.44 12.63 30.26
C VAL A 413 -9.47 12.93 31.37
N GLY A 414 -9.97 13.35 32.52
CA GLY A 414 -9.21 13.63 33.74
C GLY A 414 -9.66 12.79 34.93
N TRP A 415 -8.70 12.45 35.79
CA TRP A 415 -8.91 11.72 37.05
C TRP A 415 -8.07 12.29 38.18
N ASN A 416 -8.44 11.95 39.40
CA ASN A 416 -7.62 12.12 40.60
C ASN A 416 -7.21 10.74 41.09
N ALA A 417 -5.95 10.62 41.51
CA ALA A 417 -5.49 9.43 42.19
C ALA A 417 -4.58 9.79 43.36
N SER A 418 -4.55 8.90 44.35
CA SER A 418 -3.74 9.06 45.56
C SER A 418 -3.38 7.69 46.12
N ASP A 419 -2.21 7.58 46.71
CA ASP A 419 -1.78 6.40 47.43
C ASP A 419 -1.51 6.75 48.91
N ILE A 420 -2.02 5.93 49.84
CA ILE A 420 -1.87 6.17 51.29
C ILE A 420 -0.43 5.95 51.76
N ASP A 421 0.28 5.03 51.10
CA ASP A 421 1.68 4.70 51.39
C ASP A 421 2.64 5.66 50.65
N ASN A 422 2.10 6.63 49.89
CA ASN A 422 2.81 7.61 49.07
C ASN A 422 3.69 6.98 47.97
N ASP A 423 3.29 5.84 47.45
CA ASP A 423 3.92 5.24 46.27
C ASP A 423 3.69 6.08 45.00
N ASN A 424 4.64 6.03 44.07
CA ASN A 424 4.49 6.70 42.77
C ASN A 424 3.48 5.95 41.90
N LEU A 425 2.51 6.68 41.35
CA LEU A 425 1.44 6.11 40.53
C LEU A 425 1.71 6.27 39.03
N THR A 426 1.40 5.22 38.28
CA THR A 426 1.32 5.21 36.81
C THR A 426 -0.07 4.77 36.38
N TYR A 427 -0.47 5.19 35.18
CA TYR A 427 -1.83 5.00 34.68
C TYR A 427 -1.86 4.32 33.31
N ALA A 428 -2.85 3.44 33.13
CA ALA A 428 -3.29 2.96 31.83
C ALA A 428 -4.74 3.39 31.59
N ILE A 429 -5.05 3.81 30.36
CA ILE A 429 -6.36 4.33 29.99
C ILE A 429 -6.91 3.44 28.88
N LEU A 430 -8.14 2.97 29.08
CA LEU A 430 -8.83 2.10 28.17
C LEU A 430 -10.19 2.69 27.82
N ILE A 431 -10.67 2.37 26.62
CA ILE A 431 -11.99 2.78 26.13
C ILE A 431 -12.75 1.56 25.62
N SER A 432 -14.06 1.57 25.83
CA SER A 432 -15.00 0.55 25.39
C SER A 432 -16.07 1.24 24.55
N ASP A 433 -16.50 0.63 23.44
CA ASP A 433 -17.60 1.08 22.58
C ASP A 433 -18.90 0.28 22.78
N ASP A 434 -18.90 -0.71 23.68
CA ASP A 434 -19.97 -1.71 23.87
C ASP A 434 -20.54 -1.76 25.30
N GLY A 435 -20.45 -0.65 26.03
CA GLY A 435 -21.02 -0.50 27.37
C GLY A 435 -20.12 -1.00 28.49
N GLY A 436 -18.84 -1.25 28.19
CA GLY A 436 -17.84 -1.78 29.11
C GLY A 436 -17.75 -3.29 29.11
N LEU A 437 -18.20 -3.97 28.04
CA LEU A 437 -18.04 -5.42 27.90
C LEU A 437 -16.63 -5.75 27.38
N ASN A 438 -16.15 -5.00 26.39
CA ASN A 438 -14.80 -5.09 25.85
C ASN A 438 -14.11 -3.73 25.91
N TYR A 439 -12.82 -3.73 26.25
CA TYR A 439 -11.99 -2.52 26.29
C TYR A 439 -10.81 -2.64 25.34
N THR A 440 -10.34 -1.49 24.83
CA THR A 440 -9.09 -1.34 24.09
C THR A 440 -8.21 -0.30 24.79
N THR A 441 -6.92 -0.59 24.92
CA THR A 441 -5.98 0.29 25.63
C THR A 441 -5.57 1.47 24.73
N LEU A 442 -5.76 2.70 25.22
CA LEU A 442 -5.38 3.95 24.55
C LEU A 442 -3.99 4.43 24.92
N ALA A 443 -3.64 4.30 26.21
CA ALA A 443 -2.37 4.75 26.75
C ALA A 443 -1.93 3.82 27.89
N LEU A 444 -0.62 3.66 28.04
CA LEU A 444 0.02 2.78 29.02
C LEU A 444 1.19 3.51 29.68
N ASP A 445 1.35 3.29 30.98
CA ASP A 445 2.47 3.79 31.80
C ASP A 445 2.64 5.31 31.75
N ILE A 446 1.53 6.05 31.67
CA ILE A 446 1.56 7.50 31.72
C ILE A 446 1.58 7.98 33.18
N ASN A 447 2.18 9.14 33.42
CA ASN A 447 2.26 9.75 34.77
C ASN A 447 1.35 10.98 34.91
N GLN A 448 0.72 11.41 33.82
CA GLN A 448 -0.26 12.48 33.79
C GLN A 448 -1.60 11.99 34.32
N THR A 449 -2.36 12.87 34.97
CA THR A 449 -3.71 12.58 35.48
C THR A 449 -4.83 12.99 34.51
N ASN A 450 -4.46 13.19 33.24
CA ASN A 450 -5.39 13.41 32.15
C ASN A 450 -4.84 12.83 30.84
N LEU A 451 -5.75 12.50 29.92
CA LEU A 451 -5.43 12.06 28.56
C LEU A 451 -6.37 12.76 27.58
N THR A 452 -5.80 13.28 26.50
CA THR A 452 -6.58 13.82 25.37
C THR A 452 -6.76 12.72 24.33
N ILE A 453 -8.02 12.43 23.99
CA ILE A 453 -8.43 11.35 23.09
C ILE A 453 -8.90 11.97 21.78
N GLU A 454 -8.29 11.57 20.67
CA GLU A 454 -8.69 12.00 19.33
C GLU A 454 -9.95 11.25 18.88
N ASN A 455 -10.99 12.00 18.50
CA ASN A 455 -12.28 11.40 18.11
C ASN A 455 -12.25 10.77 16.70
N SER A 456 -11.29 11.13 15.85
CA SER A 456 -11.20 10.71 14.44
C SER A 456 -11.03 9.20 14.23
N PHE A 457 -10.57 8.47 15.24
CA PHE A 457 -10.40 7.01 15.19
C PHE A 457 -11.61 6.25 15.77
N LEU A 458 -12.42 6.91 16.63
CA LEU A 458 -13.54 6.26 17.32
C LEU A 458 -14.76 6.15 16.40
N LYS A 459 -15.42 4.99 16.43
CA LYS A 459 -16.66 4.77 15.68
C LYS A 459 -17.85 5.47 16.34
N ASN A 460 -18.87 5.79 15.58
CA ASN A 460 -20.10 6.32 16.15
C ASN A 460 -20.79 5.26 17.04
N GLY A 461 -21.16 5.63 18.26
CA GLY A 461 -21.83 4.76 19.22
C GLY A 461 -22.22 5.48 20.51
N SER A 462 -23.27 5.01 21.18
CA SER A 462 -23.82 5.65 22.38
C SER A 462 -23.43 4.97 23.70
N ASN A 463 -22.66 3.88 23.62
CA ASN A 463 -22.36 3.01 24.75
C ASN A 463 -20.89 3.08 25.16
N TYR A 464 -20.25 4.24 24.98
CA TYR A 464 -18.84 4.35 25.31
C TYR A 464 -18.61 4.39 26.82
N LYS A 465 -17.57 3.69 27.28
CA LYS A 465 -17.04 3.82 28.64
C LYS A 465 -15.54 4.01 28.62
N VAL A 466 -15.03 4.77 29.58
CA VAL A 466 -13.59 4.91 29.80
C VAL A 466 -13.24 4.26 31.13
N LYS A 467 -12.11 3.56 31.15
CA LYS A 467 -11.53 2.93 32.32
C LYS A 467 -10.12 3.49 32.53
N VAL A 468 -9.81 3.87 33.76
CA VAL A 468 -8.45 4.22 34.19
C VAL A 468 -7.99 3.17 35.18
N LEU A 469 -6.85 2.54 34.89
CA LEU A 469 -6.13 1.68 35.81
C LEU A 469 -5.02 2.51 36.45
N ALA A 470 -5.00 2.62 37.78
CA ALA A 470 -3.93 3.28 38.53
C ALA A 470 -3.14 2.22 39.31
N THR A 471 -1.83 2.14 39.07
CA THR A 471 -0.95 1.18 39.74
C THR A 471 0.17 1.89 40.51
N ASP A 472 0.51 1.37 41.68
CA ASP A 472 1.72 1.75 42.45
C ASP A 472 2.98 0.99 41.98
N GLY A 473 2.83 0.25 40.88
CA GLY A 473 3.84 -0.65 40.33
C GLY A 473 3.70 -2.10 40.80
N VAL A 474 2.72 -2.43 41.64
CA VAL A 474 2.24 -3.81 41.88
C VAL A 474 0.72 -3.87 41.97
N LYS A 475 0.10 -3.15 42.91
CA LYS A 475 -1.34 -3.15 43.15
C LYS A 475 -2.03 -2.17 42.23
N THR A 476 -3.06 -2.64 41.54
CA THR A 476 -3.84 -1.81 40.61
C THR A 476 -5.25 -1.60 41.13
N SER A 477 -5.70 -0.36 41.09
CA SER A 477 -7.10 0.03 41.26
C SER A 477 -7.68 0.46 39.91
N GLU A 478 -8.99 0.32 39.73
CA GLU A 478 -9.68 0.78 38.53
C GLU A 478 -10.77 1.81 38.85
N ALA A 479 -10.90 2.81 37.99
CA ALA A 479 -12.08 3.66 37.91
C ALA A 479 -12.73 3.44 36.54
N ILE A 480 -14.02 3.15 36.52
CA ILE A 480 -14.83 3.06 35.30
C ILE A 480 -15.82 4.23 35.30
N SER A 481 -16.04 4.84 34.13
CA SER A 481 -17.00 5.94 34.01
C SER A 481 -18.38 5.50 34.52
N ASN A 482 -18.93 6.24 35.48
CA ASN A 482 -20.20 5.89 36.14
C ASN A 482 -21.41 5.87 35.19
N SER A 483 -21.29 6.54 34.05
CA SER A 483 -22.27 6.56 32.98
C SER A 483 -21.56 6.23 31.66
N SER A 484 -22.28 5.61 30.74
CA SER A 484 -21.84 5.59 29.34
C SER A 484 -21.96 7.01 28.77
N PHE A 485 -21.06 7.34 27.86
CA PHE A 485 -21.13 8.54 27.03
C PHE A 485 -21.28 8.14 25.57
N SER A 486 -21.67 9.11 24.73
CA SER A 486 -21.83 8.87 23.30
C SER A 486 -20.70 9.51 22.50
N ILE A 487 -20.13 8.73 21.59
CA ILE A 487 -19.43 9.28 20.43
C ILE A 487 -20.47 9.34 19.32
N GLN A 488 -21.08 10.50 19.15
CA GLN A 488 -22.11 10.70 18.12
C GLN A 488 -21.60 11.77 17.17
N PRO A 489 -21.82 11.64 15.86
CA PRO A 489 -21.63 12.80 15.02
C PRO A 489 -22.67 13.82 15.49
N ASP A 490 -22.20 15.04 15.64
CA ASP A 490 -23.01 16.22 15.35
C ASP A 490 -24.03 15.91 14.23
N PRO A 491 -25.29 16.37 14.33
CA PRO A 491 -26.25 16.31 13.23
C PRO A 491 -25.56 16.46 11.88
N ASN A 492 -25.51 15.39 11.09
CA ASN A 492 -24.79 15.45 9.83
C ASN A 492 -25.62 16.28 8.87
N ILE A 493 -25.08 17.43 8.47
CA ILE A 493 -25.77 18.39 7.63
C ILE A 493 -25.06 18.43 6.30
N GLU A 494 -25.75 17.99 5.26
CA GLU A 494 -25.34 18.20 3.89
C GLU A 494 -25.78 19.59 3.43
N LEU A 495 -24.82 20.42 3.06
CA LEU A 495 -25.10 21.68 2.37
C LEU A 495 -25.42 21.36 0.91
N ILE A 496 -26.63 21.72 0.48
CA ILE A 496 -27.10 21.42 -0.88
C ILE A 496 -26.90 22.63 -1.79
N PHE A 497 -27.28 23.82 -1.29
CA PHE A 497 -27.18 25.05 -2.07
C PHE A 497 -27.15 26.27 -1.14
N PRO A 498 -26.39 27.34 -1.45
CA PRO A 498 -25.43 27.46 -2.54
C PRO A 498 -24.16 26.61 -2.28
N THR A 499 -23.62 25.89 -3.27
CA THR A 499 -22.38 25.10 -3.06
C THR A 499 -21.17 25.99 -2.70
N ASN A 500 -20.06 25.42 -2.25
CA ASN A 500 -18.88 26.21 -1.87
C ASN A 500 -18.37 27.08 -3.04
N GLU A 501 -17.95 28.31 -2.74
CA GLU A 501 -17.53 29.34 -3.70
C GLU A 501 -18.61 29.80 -4.70
N THR A 502 -19.89 29.56 -4.37
CA THR A 502 -20.99 30.03 -5.22
C THR A 502 -21.03 31.56 -5.27
N ARG A 503 -21.30 32.11 -6.46
CA ARG A 503 -21.60 33.54 -6.63
C ARG A 503 -23.06 33.71 -7.00
N LEU A 504 -23.84 34.41 -6.17
CA LEU A 504 -25.26 34.68 -6.41
C LEU A 504 -25.49 36.15 -6.75
N GLN A 505 -26.49 36.39 -7.59
CA GLN A 505 -26.87 37.73 -8.06
C GLN A 505 -28.25 38.17 -7.58
N THR A 506 -28.89 37.36 -6.73
CA THR A 506 -30.07 37.75 -5.98
C THR A 506 -29.62 38.15 -4.58
N ASN A 507 -30.13 39.29 -4.10
CA ASN A 507 -30.02 39.61 -2.68
C ASN A 507 -30.83 38.60 -1.85
N ASN A 508 -31.92 38.04 -2.38
CA ASN A 508 -32.75 37.06 -1.71
C ASN A 508 -32.21 35.64 -1.93
N VAL A 509 -31.35 35.18 -1.03
CA VAL A 509 -30.66 33.89 -1.11
C VAL A 509 -31.44 32.81 -0.37
N THR A 510 -31.66 31.69 -1.03
CA THR A 510 -32.20 30.46 -0.39
C THR A 510 -31.06 29.50 -0.09
N PHE A 511 -30.84 29.23 1.19
CA PHE A 511 -29.87 28.27 1.71
C PHE A 511 -30.58 26.95 1.96
N MET A 512 -30.22 25.92 1.20
CA MET A 512 -30.79 24.58 1.24
C MET A 512 -29.81 23.61 1.89
N TYR A 513 -30.34 22.77 2.77
CA TYR A 513 -29.58 21.77 3.50
C TYR A 513 -30.44 20.55 3.77
N ARG A 514 -29.80 19.42 4.05
CA ARG A 514 -30.47 18.20 4.51
C ARG A 514 -29.75 17.68 5.74
N THR A 515 -30.50 17.14 6.69
CA THR A 515 -29.94 16.52 7.90
C THR A 515 -30.10 15.02 7.89
N PHE A 516 -29.04 14.29 8.23
CA PHE A 516 -29.00 12.84 8.40
C PHE A 516 -28.60 12.49 9.84
N VAL A 517 -29.42 11.76 10.58
CA VAL A 517 -29.01 11.18 11.88
C VAL A 517 -29.69 9.84 12.11
N LEU A 518 -28.92 8.86 12.60
CA LEU A 518 -29.37 7.48 12.77
C LEU A 518 -30.27 7.24 14.00
N ASN A 519 -30.30 8.10 15.04
CA ASN A 519 -31.00 7.82 16.31
C ASN A 519 -31.49 9.05 17.15
N SER A 520 -31.57 10.29 16.64
CA SER A 520 -32.13 11.45 17.37
C SER A 520 -32.95 12.37 16.45
N THR A 521 -33.87 13.19 17.02
CA THR A 521 -34.73 14.11 16.25
C THR A 521 -34.14 15.50 16.24
N ILE A 522 -33.96 16.12 15.07
CA ILE A 522 -33.48 17.50 14.96
C ILE A 522 -34.53 18.48 15.53
N THR A 523 -34.16 19.29 16.53
CA THR A 523 -35.06 20.26 17.17
C THR A 523 -35.11 21.58 16.44
N ASN A 524 -33.96 22.07 15.99
CA ASN A 524 -33.89 23.30 15.21
C ASN A 524 -32.62 23.31 14.34
N CYS A 525 -32.65 24.01 13.22
CA CYS A 525 -31.44 24.40 12.52
C CYS A 525 -31.37 25.91 12.44
N SER A 526 -30.17 26.44 12.29
CA SER A 526 -29.93 27.87 12.16
C SER A 526 -28.91 28.16 11.07
N LEU A 527 -29.18 29.19 10.28
CA LEU A 527 -28.27 29.75 9.29
C LEU A 527 -27.31 30.72 9.96
N PHE A 528 -26.01 30.55 9.73
CA PHE A 528 -24.94 31.46 10.13
C PHE A 528 -24.36 32.11 8.88
N ILE A 529 -24.13 33.42 8.94
CA ILE A 529 -23.54 34.23 7.86
C ILE A 529 -22.43 35.08 8.48
N ASN A 530 -21.21 35.02 7.94
CA ASN A 530 -20.01 35.67 8.49
C ASN A 530 -19.78 35.31 9.96
N GLY A 531 -20.05 34.05 10.31
CA GLY A 531 -19.98 33.53 11.68
C GLY A 531 -21.10 34.01 12.63
N VAL A 532 -22.06 34.82 12.17
CA VAL A 532 -23.17 35.33 13.00
C VAL A 532 -24.47 34.58 12.72
N ARG A 533 -25.13 34.09 13.79
CA ARG A 533 -26.45 33.43 13.68
C ARG A 533 -27.49 34.40 13.12
N ASN A 534 -28.17 34.03 12.04
CA ASN A 534 -29.09 34.89 11.32
C ASN A 534 -30.56 34.43 11.42
N LEU A 535 -30.87 33.21 10.97
CA LEU A 535 -32.22 32.63 10.99
C LEU A 535 -32.21 31.28 11.69
N THR A 536 -33.36 30.90 12.25
CA THR A 536 -33.61 29.58 12.86
C THR A 536 -34.96 29.07 12.36
N ASN A 537 -35.09 27.78 12.03
CA ASN A 537 -36.35 27.29 11.44
C ASN A 537 -37.51 27.50 12.41
N SER A 538 -38.64 27.96 11.86
CA SER A 538 -39.90 28.12 12.59
C SER A 538 -40.86 26.94 12.42
N THR A 539 -40.53 26.00 11.53
CA THR A 539 -41.30 24.77 11.26
C THR A 539 -40.53 23.54 11.75
N PRO A 540 -41.23 22.43 12.05
CA PRO A 540 -40.56 21.16 12.37
C PRO A 540 -39.56 20.77 11.28
N ILE A 541 -38.38 20.28 11.69
CA ILE A 541 -37.38 19.75 10.77
C ILE A 541 -37.78 18.32 10.40
N VAL A 542 -37.84 18.03 9.10
CA VAL A 542 -38.03 16.68 8.59
C VAL A 542 -36.67 16.14 8.18
N GLN A 543 -36.25 15.02 8.78
CA GLN A 543 -34.95 14.39 8.52
C GLN A 543 -34.94 13.75 7.12
N ASP A 544 -33.77 13.67 6.49
CA ASP A 544 -33.53 13.18 5.12
C ASP A 544 -34.22 13.96 3.98
N GLU A 545 -35.01 14.98 4.32
CA GLU A 545 -35.65 15.90 3.39
C GLU A 545 -34.87 17.20 3.24
N ILE A 546 -35.04 17.87 2.09
CA ILE A 546 -34.39 19.14 1.82
C ILE A 546 -35.14 20.27 2.55
N MET A 547 -34.45 20.88 3.51
CA MET A 547 -34.90 22.04 4.26
C MET A 547 -34.27 23.32 3.69
N ASN A 548 -34.85 24.48 3.99
CA ASN A 548 -34.31 25.75 3.51
C ASN A 548 -34.48 26.92 4.48
N PHE A 549 -33.64 27.94 4.27
CA PHE A 549 -33.77 29.30 4.79
C PHE A 549 -33.73 30.28 3.64
N THR A 550 -34.49 31.36 3.71
CA THR A 550 -34.40 32.45 2.72
C THR A 550 -34.04 33.75 3.42
N LYS A 551 -32.97 34.42 2.97
CA LYS A 551 -32.48 35.67 3.56
C LYS A 551 -32.08 36.67 2.49
N VAL A 552 -32.47 37.93 2.69
CA VAL A 552 -32.01 39.06 1.87
C VAL A 552 -30.66 39.58 2.37
N LEU A 553 -29.62 39.58 1.52
CA LEU A 553 -28.24 39.99 1.76
C LEU A 553 -27.83 41.09 0.78
N VAL A 554 -27.01 42.05 1.23
CA VAL A 554 -26.47 43.11 0.34
C VAL A 554 -25.29 42.58 -0.47
N ASN A 555 -24.84 43.32 -1.48
CA ASN A 555 -23.67 42.91 -2.27
C ASN A 555 -22.38 42.94 -1.41
N ASP A 556 -21.87 41.76 -1.04
CA ASP A 556 -20.56 41.54 -0.42
C ASP A 556 -20.10 40.06 -0.59
N ASN A 557 -18.87 39.73 -0.18
CA ASN A 557 -18.50 38.35 0.11
C ASN A 557 -19.02 37.94 1.49
N TYR A 558 -19.64 36.78 1.54
CA TYR A 558 -20.10 36.15 2.76
C TYR A 558 -19.51 34.76 2.86
N ASN A 559 -19.34 34.30 4.08
CA ASN A 559 -19.19 32.88 4.35
C ASN A 559 -20.43 32.42 5.11
N TRP A 560 -20.88 31.19 4.89
CA TRP A 560 -22.10 30.70 5.51
C TRP A 560 -21.97 29.25 5.96
N ALA A 561 -22.71 28.91 7.02
CA ALA A 561 -22.78 27.57 7.57
C ALA A 561 -24.18 27.32 8.13
N ILE A 562 -24.58 26.06 8.21
CA ILE A 562 -25.78 25.66 8.94
C ILE A 562 -25.35 25.00 10.24
N ARG A 563 -26.09 25.33 11.31
CA ARG A 563 -25.91 24.74 12.62
C ARG A 563 -27.22 24.17 13.15
N CYS A 564 -27.30 22.86 13.35
CA CYS A 564 -28.52 22.16 13.79
C CYS A 564 -28.40 21.61 15.21
N GLY A 565 -29.39 21.92 16.05
CA GLY A 565 -29.64 21.33 17.35
C GLY A 565 -30.52 20.09 17.27
N ASP A 566 -30.27 19.06 18.06
CA ASP A 566 -31.17 17.91 18.20
C ASP A 566 -31.96 17.89 19.53
N SER A 567 -32.80 16.88 19.73
CA SER A 567 -33.68 16.72 20.91
C SER A 567 -32.93 16.39 22.20
N GLN A 568 -31.64 16.09 22.09
CA GLN A 568 -30.76 15.81 23.20
C GLN A 568 -29.79 16.99 23.47
N GLY A 569 -29.89 18.08 22.69
CA GLY A 569 -29.11 19.32 22.87
C GLY A 569 -27.80 19.39 22.09
N TYR A 570 -27.57 18.46 21.16
CA TYR A 570 -26.34 18.34 20.36
C TYR A 570 -26.39 19.30 19.19
N ILE A 571 -25.25 19.87 18.82
CA ILE A 571 -25.21 20.93 17.82
C ILE A 571 -24.21 20.60 16.72
N GLY A 572 -24.69 20.22 15.53
CA GLY A 572 -23.84 20.02 14.38
C GLY A 572 -23.68 21.26 13.55
N GLU A 573 -22.48 21.50 13.04
CA GLU A 573 -22.15 22.64 12.19
C GLU A 573 -21.44 22.18 10.93
N THR A 574 -21.82 22.76 9.79
CA THR A 574 -21.17 22.46 8.51
C THR A 574 -19.83 23.17 8.39
N HIS A 575 -18.99 22.69 7.46
CA HIS A 575 -17.91 23.52 6.92
C HIS A 575 -18.49 24.85 6.42
N THR A 576 -17.69 25.90 6.51
CA THR A 576 -18.09 27.22 6.01
C THR A 576 -17.94 27.25 4.50
N TYR A 577 -19.02 27.55 3.79
CA TYR A 577 -19.01 27.74 2.35
C TYR A 577 -18.88 29.22 2.02
N GLU A 578 -18.00 29.55 1.09
CA GLU A 578 -17.84 30.91 0.57
C GLU A 578 -18.97 31.23 -0.41
N LEU A 579 -19.57 32.41 -0.26
CA LEU A 579 -20.70 32.93 -1.03
C LEU A 579 -20.45 34.40 -1.39
N ASN A 580 -20.23 34.70 -2.66
CA ASN A 580 -20.20 36.09 -3.11
C ASN A 580 -21.60 36.53 -3.54
N ILE A 581 -22.15 37.55 -2.88
CA ILE A 581 -23.27 38.35 -3.39
C ILE A 581 -22.63 39.58 -4.00
N GLY A 582 -22.45 39.63 -5.30
CA GLY A 582 -21.74 40.73 -5.94
C GLY A 582 -22.53 41.25 -7.12
N ASN A 583 -22.21 42.47 -7.55
CA ASN A 583 -22.39 42.83 -8.95
C ASN A 583 -21.39 42.00 -9.76
N VAL A 584 -21.77 40.76 -10.01
CA VAL A 584 -21.15 39.89 -11.00
C VAL A 584 -21.57 40.44 -12.35
N THR A 585 -20.59 40.77 -13.19
CA THR A 585 -20.80 40.87 -14.63
C THR A 585 -21.57 39.63 -15.08
N THR A 586 -22.77 39.83 -15.61
CA THR A 586 -23.73 38.77 -15.89
C THR A 586 -23.09 37.56 -16.56
N ARG A 587 -23.30 36.39 -15.96
CA ARG A 587 -22.82 35.10 -16.45
C ARG A 587 -23.99 34.28 -16.92
N ILE A 588 -23.80 33.55 -18.01
CA ILE A 588 -24.76 32.57 -18.48
C ILE A 588 -24.85 31.45 -17.42
N ILE A 589 -26.07 31.14 -16.96
CA ILE A 589 -26.33 30.00 -16.05
C ILE A 589 -26.22 28.70 -16.83
N ASP A 590 -26.81 28.70 -18.02
CA ASP A 590 -27.02 27.51 -18.82
C ASP A 590 -27.15 27.91 -20.29
N ILE A 591 -26.41 27.20 -21.15
CA ILE A 591 -26.53 27.26 -22.61
C ILE A 591 -27.17 25.95 -23.01
N LEU A 592 -28.43 26.01 -23.44
CA LEU A 592 -29.16 24.84 -23.92
C LEU A 592 -29.26 24.95 -25.44
N SER A 593 -28.36 24.24 -26.12
CA SER A 593 -28.50 23.84 -27.52
C SER A 593 -28.55 22.31 -27.60
N LEU A 594 -29.33 21.74 -28.53
CA LEU A 594 -29.09 20.34 -28.88
C LEU A 594 -27.72 20.31 -29.56
N GLU A 595 -26.85 19.37 -29.15
CA GLU A 595 -25.48 19.24 -29.66
C GLU A 595 -25.44 19.17 -31.19
N GLU A 596 -26.50 18.64 -31.81
CA GLU A 596 -26.61 18.43 -33.24
C GLU A 596 -27.94 18.95 -33.80
N GLN A 597 -27.89 19.57 -34.97
CA GLN A 597 -29.01 20.28 -35.60
C GLN A 597 -29.10 19.94 -37.09
N GLU A 598 -30.31 19.76 -37.63
CA GLU A 598 -30.53 19.42 -39.04
C GLU A 598 -30.59 20.68 -39.95
N PHE A 599 -30.06 20.58 -41.17
CA PHE A 599 -30.13 21.65 -42.18
C PHE A 599 -31.55 22.16 -42.42
N GLY A 600 -31.68 23.48 -42.59
CA GLY A 600 -32.95 24.14 -42.88
C GLY A 600 -34.02 24.01 -41.77
N LYS A 601 -33.74 23.32 -40.66
CA LYS A 601 -34.58 23.35 -39.45
C LYS A 601 -34.20 24.56 -38.62
N ASN A 602 -35.22 25.13 -37.98
CA ASN A 602 -35.02 26.23 -37.06
C ASN A 602 -34.26 25.75 -35.83
N VAL A 603 -32.98 26.12 -35.76
CA VAL A 603 -32.14 25.88 -34.60
C VAL A 603 -32.64 26.73 -33.44
N SER A 604 -32.90 26.07 -32.31
CA SER A 604 -33.33 26.72 -31.08
C SER A 604 -32.17 26.78 -30.11
N ILE A 605 -31.60 27.97 -29.89
CA ILE A 605 -30.53 28.19 -28.92
C ILE A 605 -31.08 29.03 -27.77
N ASN A 606 -30.97 28.49 -26.56
CA ASN A 606 -31.42 29.14 -25.33
C ASN A 606 -30.24 29.61 -24.51
N VAL A 607 -30.37 30.81 -23.96
CA VAL A 607 -29.47 31.30 -22.93
C VAL A 607 -30.27 31.70 -21.71
N SER A 608 -29.92 31.09 -20.58
CA SER A 608 -30.48 31.44 -19.28
C SER A 608 -29.53 32.41 -18.58
N LEU A 609 -30.01 33.62 -18.24
CA LEU A 609 -29.20 34.64 -17.58
C LEU A 609 -29.43 34.65 -16.07
N THR A 610 -28.35 34.82 -15.32
CA THR A 610 -28.34 34.91 -13.85
C THR A 610 -29.07 36.15 -13.30
N MET A 611 -29.10 37.26 -14.05
CA MET A 611 -29.84 38.49 -13.71
C MET A 611 -30.59 39.03 -14.95
N PRO A 612 -31.89 38.77 -15.07
CA PRO A 612 -32.67 39.29 -16.19
C PRO A 612 -33.16 40.73 -16.03
N GLU A 613 -33.08 41.28 -14.81
CA GLU A 613 -33.55 42.63 -14.50
C GLU A 613 -32.61 43.67 -15.12
N ASN A 614 -33.16 44.63 -15.87
CA ASN A 614 -32.45 45.71 -16.59
C ASN A 614 -31.64 45.31 -17.85
N VAL A 615 -31.86 44.11 -18.42
CA VAL A 615 -31.34 43.76 -19.76
C VAL A 615 -32.01 44.64 -20.82
N SER A 616 -31.23 45.44 -21.55
CA SER A 616 -31.74 46.23 -22.67
C SER A 616 -31.74 45.44 -23.98
N LEU A 617 -30.74 44.58 -24.19
CA LEU A 617 -30.61 43.75 -25.41
C LEU A 617 -29.78 42.49 -25.14
N VAL A 618 -30.18 41.36 -25.72
CA VAL A 618 -29.32 40.16 -25.84
C VAL A 618 -29.07 39.94 -27.32
N THR A 619 -27.80 39.80 -27.69
CA THR A 619 -27.39 39.44 -29.05
C THR A 619 -26.61 38.13 -29.07
N LEU A 620 -26.76 37.36 -30.14
CA LEU A 620 -26.06 36.10 -30.39
C LEU A 620 -25.31 36.23 -31.71
N ASN A 621 -23.99 36.01 -31.66
CA ASN A 621 -23.20 35.82 -32.88
C ASN A 621 -22.96 34.33 -33.08
N ILE A 622 -23.34 33.80 -34.24
CA ILE A 622 -23.09 32.43 -34.66
C ILE A 622 -22.08 32.49 -35.80
N THR A 623 -20.96 31.80 -35.66
CA THR A 623 -19.91 31.69 -36.69
C THR A 623 -19.95 30.29 -37.28
N ASN A 624 -20.22 30.20 -38.58
CA ASN A 624 -20.22 28.91 -39.27
C ASN A 624 -18.79 28.44 -39.60
N PRO A 625 -18.61 27.17 -40.02
CA PRO A 625 -17.30 26.61 -40.36
C PRO A 625 -16.51 27.37 -41.43
N ASN A 626 -17.19 28.12 -42.31
CA ASN A 626 -16.57 28.92 -43.36
C ASN A 626 -16.17 30.33 -42.88
N GLY A 627 -16.34 30.64 -41.59
CA GLY A 627 -16.02 31.93 -40.99
C GLY A 627 -17.07 33.02 -41.21
N THR A 628 -18.26 32.67 -41.72
CA THR A 628 -19.38 33.63 -41.83
C THR A 628 -20.01 33.83 -40.46
N VAL A 629 -20.18 35.09 -40.05
CA VAL A 629 -20.77 35.46 -38.76
C VAL A 629 -22.19 35.98 -38.95
N TYR A 630 -23.16 35.32 -38.32
CA TYR A 630 -24.56 35.74 -38.24
C TYR A 630 -24.83 36.37 -36.87
N SER A 631 -25.46 37.55 -36.83
CA SER A 631 -25.76 38.25 -35.58
C SER A 631 -27.26 38.44 -35.41
N TYR A 632 -27.79 38.07 -34.24
CA TYR A 632 -29.22 38.09 -33.95
C TYR A 632 -29.53 38.76 -32.63
N ASN A 633 -30.66 39.48 -32.56
CA ASN A 633 -31.26 39.91 -31.31
C ASN A 633 -32.19 38.80 -30.79
N LEU A 634 -31.98 38.33 -29.56
CA LEU A 634 -32.79 37.23 -29.01
C LEU A 634 -34.08 37.75 -28.39
N THR A 635 -35.11 36.91 -28.44
CA THR A 635 -36.40 37.17 -27.79
C THR A 635 -36.41 36.61 -26.38
N ASN A 636 -36.87 37.41 -25.41
CA ASN A 636 -37.12 36.94 -24.05
C ASN A 636 -38.39 36.07 -24.06
N ILE A 637 -38.27 34.80 -23.63
CA ILE A 637 -39.37 33.82 -23.60
C ILE A 637 -39.85 33.45 -22.20
N SER A 638 -39.07 33.72 -21.16
CA SER A 638 -39.42 33.54 -19.75
C SER A 638 -38.58 34.47 -18.90
N SER A 639 -38.92 34.64 -17.61
CA SER A 639 -38.30 35.65 -16.72
C SER A 639 -36.78 35.75 -16.82
N ASN A 640 -36.06 34.65 -17.10
CA ASN A 640 -34.61 34.61 -17.23
C ASN A 640 -34.06 33.93 -18.50
N VAL A 641 -34.88 33.62 -19.52
CA VAL A 641 -34.44 32.88 -20.72
C VAL A 641 -34.66 33.68 -21.99
N TRP A 642 -33.59 33.81 -22.78
CA TRP A 642 -33.61 34.37 -24.11
C TRP A 642 -33.37 33.28 -25.13
N ARG A 643 -34.10 33.37 -26.25
CA ARG A 643 -34.12 32.34 -27.27
C ARG A 643 -34.10 32.95 -28.66
N ILE A 644 -33.40 32.26 -29.55
CA ILE A 644 -33.60 32.35 -30.99
C ILE A 644 -34.24 31.05 -31.48
N ASN A 645 -35.20 31.16 -32.39
CA ASN A 645 -35.95 30.02 -32.98
C ASN A 645 -36.02 30.10 -34.51
N ASN A 646 -35.15 30.88 -35.15
CA ASN A 646 -35.19 31.14 -36.59
C ASN A 646 -33.79 31.20 -37.22
N PHE A 647 -32.77 30.66 -36.53
CA PHE A 647 -31.49 30.42 -37.18
C PHE A 647 -31.59 29.18 -38.07
N THR A 648 -31.18 29.32 -39.33
CA THR A 648 -31.05 28.23 -40.29
C THR A 648 -29.81 28.49 -41.13
N ASP A 649 -28.96 27.50 -41.31
CA ASP A 649 -27.85 27.51 -42.27
C ASP A 649 -27.73 26.09 -42.87
N ASN A 650 -27.06 25.98 -44.01
CA ASN A 650 -26.88 24.72 -44.74
C ASN A 650 -25.37 24.39 -44.91
N VAL A 651 -24.51 24.96 -44.07
CA VAL A 651 -23.07 24.63 -44.04
C VAL A 651 -22.87 23.50 -43.03
N ASN A 652 -22.31 22.38 -43.47
CA ASN A 652 -21.98 21.25 -42.61
C ASN A 652 -20.82 21.59 -41.67
N GLY A 653 -20.92 21.20 -40.41
CA GLY A 653 -19.81 21.28 -39.44
C GLY A 653 -20.14 22.05 -38.17
N THR A 654 -19.11 22.33 -37.38
CA THR A 654 -19.23 22.96 -36.06
C THR A 654 -19.45 24.47 -36.15
N TYR A 655 -20.50 24.95 -35.52
CA TYR A 655 -20.82 26.36 -35.38
C TYR A 655 -20.41 26.80 -33.99
N ASN A 656 -19.56 27.82 -33.93
CA ASN A 656 -19.22 28.48 -32.67
C ASN A 656 -20.22 29.61 -32.46
N PHE A 657 -20.83 29.70 -31.29
CA PHE A 657 -21.69 30.83 -31.00
C PHE A 657 -21.32 31.51 -29.70
N THR A 658 -21.55 32.81 -29.65
CA THR A 658 -21.21 33.68 -28.52
C THR A 658 -22.35 34.63 -28.24
N PHE A 659 -22.79 34.70 -26.98
CA PHE A 659 -23.77 35.69 -26.55
C PHE A 659 -23.12 36.96 -26.03
N TYR A 660 -23.77 38.07 -26.32
CA TYR A 660 -23.48 39.38 -25.76
C TYR A 660 -24.77 39.90 -25.12
N VAL A 661 -24.64 40.47 -23.93
CA VAL A 661 -25.76 41.04 -23.20
C VAL A 661 -25.47 42.51 -22.91
N SER A 662 -26.43 43.37 -23.25
CA SER A 662 -26.40 44.80 -22.99
C SER A 662 -27.32 45.16 -21.83
N TYR A 663 -26.79 45.98 -20.93
CA TYR A 663 -27.50 46.58 -19.81
C TYR A 663 -27.30 48.08 -19.89
N ASN A 664 -28.39 48.86 -19.95
CA ASN A 664 -28.33 50.33 -20.00
C ASN A 664 -27.29 50.88 -21.01
N ASP A 665 -27.27 50.31 -22.22
CA ASP A 665 -26.37 50.64 -23.34
C ASP A 665 -24.87 50.30 -23.18
N ASN A 666 -24.46 49.62 -22.10
CA ASN A 666 -23.13 49.01 -21.97
C ASN A 666 -23.16 47.53 -22.39
N ILE A 667 -22.23 47.10 -23.26
CA ILE A 667 -22.15 45.73 -23.80
C ILE A 667 -21.20 44.89 -22.94
N SER A 668 -21.64 43.70 -22.54
CA SER A 668 -20.84 42.66 -21.89
C SER A 668 -20.87 41.36 -22.69
N VAL A 669 -19.72 40.67 -22.85
CA VAL A 669 -19.61 39.34 -23.50
C VAL A 669 -19.83 38.29 -22.42
N SER A 670 -20.77 37.35 -22.58
CA SER A 670 -21.22 36.52 -21.45
C SER A 670 -21.08 35.00 -21.61
N GLY A 671 -20.67 34.48 -22.78
CA GLY A 671 -20.26 33.08 -22.94
C GLY A 671 -20.38 32.55 -24.36
N SER A 672 -19.70 31.42 -24.61
CA SER A 672 -19.63 30.75 -25.91
C SER A 672 -19.84 29.25 -25.76
N ASP A 673 -20.40 28.63 -26.79
CA ASP A 673 -20.54 27.19 -26.91
C ASP A 673 -20.57 26.79 -28.39
N ILE A 674 -20.70 25.49 -28.67
CA ILE A 674 -20.74 24.93 -30.01
C ILE A 674 -22.00 24.10 -30.24
N PHE A 675 -22.45 24.04 -31.48
CA PHE A 675 -23.34 22.97 -31.96
C PHE A 675 -22.89 22.54 -33.34
N VAL A 676 -23.24 21.33 -33.74
CA VAL A 676 -22.92 20.81 -35.06
C VAL A 676 -24.17 20.89 -35.93
N MET A 677 -24.07 21.53 -37.09
CA MET A 677 -25.11 21.38 -38.12
C MET A 677 -24.74 20.18 -38.97
N VAL A 678 -25.69 19.27 -39.09
CA VAL A 678 -25.65 18.08 -39.94
C VAL A 678 -26.75 18.16 -40.99
N GLU A 679 -26.53 17.47 -42.10
CA GLU A 679 -27.46 17.51 -43.22
C GLU A 679 -28.82 16.91 -42.87
N GLU A 680 -28.82 15.84 -42.06
CA GLU A 680 -30.03 15.15 -41.64
C GLU A 680 -29.90 14.54 -40.23
N ILE A 681 -31.01 14.52 -39.46
CA ILE A 681 -31.15 13.75 -38.22
C ILE A 681 -32.28 12.74 -38.40
N THR A 682 -32.03 11.48 -38.10
CA THR A 682 -32.99 10.39 -38.32
C THR A 682 -33.26 9.59 -37.05
N ASN A 683 -34.53 9.48 -36.65
CA ASN A 683 -34.95 8.64 -35.53
C ASN A 683 -35.20 7.20 -35.97
N LEU A 684 -34.48 6.24 -35.38
CA LEU A 684 -34.57 4.83 -35.69
C LEU A 684 -35.47 4.10 -34.69
N LYS A 685 -36.42 3.31 -35.22
CA LYS A 685 -37.30 2.41 -34.44
C LYS A 685 -37.05 0.94 -34.74
N TYR A 686 -36.22 0.64 -35.73
CA TYR A 686 -35.96 -0.71 -36.22
C TYR A 686 -34.52 -0.75 -36.75
N CYS A 687 -33.94 -1.94 -36.79
CA CYS A 687 -32.71 -2.22 -37.54
C CYS A 687 -32.85 -1.78 -39.00
N SER A 688 -31.86 -1.07 -39.55
CA SER A 688 -31.93 -0.45 -40.87
C SER A 688 -30.56 -0.25 -41.52
N ILE A 689 -30.57 0.12 -42.80
CA ILE A 689 -29.38 0.63 -43.49
C ILE A 689 -29.25 2.12 -43.13
N LEU A 690 -28.05 2.56 -42.77
CA LEU A 690 -27.69 3.95 -42.47
C LEU A 690 -26.90 4.46 -43.68
N ASP A 691 -27.60 5.01 -44.66
CA ASP A 691 -27.10 5.27 -46.02
C ASP A 691 -26.96 6.75 -46.37
N LYS A 692 -27.22 7.64 -45.43
CA LYS A 692 -27.17 9.09 -45.66
C LYS A 692 -25.91 9.68 -45.08
N GLU A 693 -25.01 10.19 -45.91
CA GLU A 693 -23.77 10.82 -45.45
C GLU A 693 -24.08 12.01 -44.51
N ASN A 694 -23.17 12.31 -43.58
CA ASN A 694 -23.32 13.44 -42.64
C ASN A 694 -24.62 13.39 -41.81
N THR A 695 -25.08 12.19 -41.47
CA THR A 695 -26.36 11.99 -40.81
C THR A 695 -26.17 11.38 -39.44
N ILE A 696 -27.01 11.82 -38.52
CA ILE A 696 -27.03 11.32 -37.15
C ILE A 696 -28.30 10.54 -36.93
N TYR A 697 -28.12 9.32 -36.44
CA TYR A 697 -29.16 8.36 -36.21
C TYR A 697 -29.37 8.14 -34.72
N TYR A 698 -30.57 8.42 -34.22
CA TYR A 698 -30.92 8.21 -32.82
C TYR A 698 -31.77 6.96 -32.67
N LEU A 699 -31.27 5.98 -31.92
CA LEU A 699 -32.05 4.79 -31.58
C LEU A 699 -33.06 5.14 -30.49
N GLN A 700 -34.35 5.00 -30.78
CA GLN A 700 -35.43 5.45 -29.88
C GLN A 700 -35.92 4.37 -28.92
N LYS A 701 -35.54 3.13 -29.14
CA LYS A 701 -35.95 1.96 -28.36
C LYS A 701 -35.07 0.75 -28.69
N ASP A 702 -35.16 -0.29 -27.87
CA ASP A 702 -34.58 -1.58 -28.17
C ASP A 702 -35.04 -2.13 -29.53
N VAL A 703 -34.10 -2.73 -30.26
CA VAL A 703 -34.31 -3.32 -31.58
C VAL A 703 -33.72 -4.73 -31.65
N GLN A 704 -34.28 -5.55 -32.53
CA GLN A 704 -33.84 -6.92 -32.75
C GLN A 704 -33.72 -7.22 -34.25
N SER A 705 -32.71 -7.99 -34.63
CA SER A 705 -32.51 -8.52 -35.97
C SER A 705 -32.19 -10.01 -35.96
N GLN A 706 -32.74 -10.71 -36.96
CA GLN A 706 -32.45 -12.13 -37.20
C GLN A 706 -31.00 -12.35 -37.70
N ALA A 707 -30.42 -11.35 -38.35
CA ALA A 707 -29.06 -11.35 -38.89
C ALA A 707 -28.36 -10.04 -38.48
N THR A 708 -27.82 -9.26 -39.43
CA THR A 708 -27.22 -7.94 -39.15
C THR A 708 -28.30 -6.92 -38.78
N CYS A 709 -28.07 -6.08 -37.76
CA CYS A 709 -29.03 -5.03 -37.39
C CYS A 709 -28.78 -3.73 -38.16
N PHE A 710 -27.61 -3.09 -38.00
CA PHE A 710 -27.30 -1.85 -38.69
C PHE A 710 -26.19 -2.03 -39.74
N ASN A 711 -26.49 -1.67 -40.99
CA ASN A 711 -25.50 -1.58 -42.07
C ASN A 711 -25.22 -0.11 -42.36
N ILE A 712 -24.00 0.35 -42.10
CA ILE A 712 -23.59 1.72 -42.37
C ILE A 712 -22.97 1.75 -43.76
N THR A 713 -23.61 2.49 -44.67
CA THR A 713 -23.23 2.60 -46.08
C THR A 713 -23.00 4.05 -46.53
N ALA A 714 -22.60 4.92 -45.60
CA ALA A 714 -22.23 6.31 -45.88
C ALA A 714 -21.10 6.76 -44.94
N HIS A 715 -20.36 7.80 -45.31
CA HIS A 715 -19.35 8.43 -44.43
C HIS A 715 -20.00 9.35 -43.40
N ASN A 716 -19.25 9.70 -42.35
CA ASN A 716 -19.65 10.70 -41.36
C ASN A 716 -21.02 10.37 -40.72
N ILE A 717 -21.13 9.16 -40.19
CA ILE A 717 -22.34 8.66 -39.56
C ILE A 717 -22.14 8.61 -38.05
N THR A 718 -23.08 9.19 -37.31
CA THR A 718 -23.18 8.98 -35.87
C THR A 718 -24.41 8.11 -35.58
N LEU A 719 -24.24 7.00 -34.88
CA LEU A 719 -25.33 6.22 -34.29
C LEU A 719 -25.31 6.41 -32.78
N GLU A 720 -26.27 7.19 -32.30
CA GLU A 720 -26.49 7.46 -30.89
C GLU A 720 -27.53 6.49 -30.34
N GLY A 721 -27.09 5.58 -29.48
CA GLY A 721 -27.91 4.48 -28.96
C GLY A 721 -28.91 4.91 -27.89
N MET A 722 -28.67 6.01 -27.19
CA MET A 722 -29.49 6.46 -26.04
C MET A 722 -29.70 5.35 -24.98
N ASN A 723 -28.69 4.51 -24.77
CA ASN A 723 -28.66 3.30 -23.93
C ASN A 723 -29.66 2.20 -24.31
N ASN A 724 -30.19 2.22 -25.54
CA ASN A 724 -31.06 1.16 -26.03
C ASN A 724 -30.26 -0.07 -26.48
N VAL A 725 -30.93 -1.22 -26.45
CA VAL A 725 -30.34 -2.53 -26.74
C VAL A 725 -30.53 -2.93 -28.20
N VAL A 726 -29.45 -3.37 -28.84
CA VAL A 726 -29.42 -3.99 -30.17
C VAL A 726 -29.20 -5.49 -30.02
N HIS A 727 -30.26 -6.26 -30.24
CA HIS A 727 -30.21 -7.70 -30.39
C HIS A 727 -29.93 -8.07 -31.85
N TYR A 728 -28.94 -8.92 -32.11
CA TYR A 728 -28.58 -9.34 -33.46
C TYR A 728 -28.21 -10.82 -33.54
N ALA A 729 -28.14 -11.35 -34.76
CA ALA A 729 -27.83 -12.76 -35.04
C ALA A 729 -28.72 -13.74 -34.23
N GLU A 730 -30.01 -13.45 -34.13
CA GLU A 730 -30.96 -14.29 -33.38
C GLU A 730 -31.13 -15.68 -33.99
N ASN A 731 -31.11 -15.81 -35.33
CA ASN A 731 -31.21 -17.11 -35.99
C ASN A 731 -30.38 -17.29 -37.28
N SER A 732 -29.76 -16.22 -37.77
CA SER A 732 -28.95 -16.22 -38.98
C SER A 732 -27.65 -15.44 -38.75
N LYS A 733 -26.58 -15.80 -39.46
CA LYS A 733 -25.28 -15.14 -39.34
C LYS A 733 -25.41 -13.63 -39.63
N GLY A 734 -24.82 -12.80 -38.78
CA GLY A 734 -24.86 -11.34 -38.92
C GLY A 734 -24.12 -10.59 -37.81
N HIS A 735 -24.20 -9.26 -37.87
CA HIS A 735 -23.46 -8.35 -36.98
C HIS A 735 -24.39 -7.36 -36.27
N GLY A 736 -24.01 -6.84 -35.11
CA GLY A 736 -24.79 -5.77 -34.47
C GLY A 736 -24.77 -4.53 -35.35
N ILE A 737 -23.57 -4.02 -35.59
CA ILE A 737 -23.29 -2.86 -36.43
C ILE A 737 -22.16 -3.23 -37.40
N TYR A 738 -22.39 -2.98 -38.69
CA TYR A 738 -21.46 -3.37 -39.76
C TYR A 738 -21.19 -2.20 -40.71
N THR A 739 -19.94 -2.03 -41.11
CA THR A 739 -19.56 -1.14 -42.22
C THR A 739 -18.41 -1.70 -43.04
N ILE A 740 -18.32 -1.29 -44.31
CA ILE A 740 -17.21 -1.61 -45.19
C ILE A 740 -16.89 -0.44 -46.12
N GLY A 741 -15.67 0.10 -46.03
CA GLY A 741 -15.20 1.18 -46.91
C GLY A 741 -15.64 2.60 -46.53
N TYR A 742 -16.44 2.76 -45.45
CA TYR A 742 -16.92 4.05 -44.99
C TYR A 742 -16.16 4.51 -43.74
N ASN A 743 -16.03 5.82 -43.55
CA ASN A 743 -15.10 6.44 -42.60
C ASN A 743 -15.86 7.44 -41.70
N ASN A 744 -15.23 7.84 -40.61
CA ASN A 744 -15.76 8.80 -39.65
C ASN A 744 -17.08 8.34 -39.03
N ILE A 745 -17.12 7.09 -38.57
CA ILE A 745 -18.30 6.49 -37.96
C ILE A 745 -18.19 6.59 -36.44
N THR A 746 -19.20 7.17 -35.80
CA THR A 746 -19.30 7.27 -34.34
C THR A 746 -20.43 6.38 -33.84
N ILE A 747 -20.13 5.46 -32.91
CA ILE A 747 -21.09 4.65 -32.18
C ILE A 747 -21.00 5.02 -30.71
N ASN A 748 -22.12 5.42 -30.10
CA ASN A 748 -22.12 5.94 -28.74
C ASN A 748 -23.36 5.50 -27.94
N ASN A 749 -23.20 5.36 -26.62
CA ASN A 749 -24.25 5.01 -25.65
C ASN A 749 -25.19 3.89 -26.14
N ILE A 750 -24.66 2.76 -26.58
CA ILE A 750 -25.49 1.66 -27.07
C ILE A 750 -25.16 0.36 -26.36
N GLU A 751 -26.17 -0.47 -26.13
CA GLU A 751 -25.94 -1.83 -25.66
C GLU A 751 -26.10 -2.81 -26.83
N ILE A 752 -25.12 -3.68 -27.07
CA ILE A 752 -25.14 -4.67 -28.16
C ILE A 752 -25.10 -6.06 -27.58
N ARG A 753 -26.14 -6.87 -27.86
CA ARG A 753 -26.30 -8.21 -27.32
C ARG A 753 -26.43 -9.27 -28.39
N MET A 754 -25.72 -10.37 -28.17
CA MET A 754 -25.92 -11.63 -28.90
C MET A 754 -26.06 -12.76 -27.90
N ASN A 755 -27.10 -13.58 -28.04
CA ASN A 755 -27.31 -14.76 -27.20
C ASN A 755 -27.65 -15.98 -28.06
N ASN A 756 -26.75 -16.32 -28.98
CA ASN A 756 -26.94 -17.40 -29.94
C ASN A 756 -25.85 -18.47 -29.80
N LYS A 757 -26.27 -19.69 -29.44
CA LYS A 757 -25.38 -20.83 -29.17
C LYS A 757 -25.14 -21.74 -30.38
N THR A 758 -25.57 -21.36 -31.58
CA THR A 758 -25.40 -22.18 -32.79
C THR A 758 -24.60 -21.47 -33.88
N LEU A 759 -24.63 -20.13 -33.92
CA LEU A 759 -23.97 -19.35 -34.96
C LEU A 759 -22.51 -19.03 -34.61
N THR A 760 -21.68 -18.99 -35.66
CA THR A 760 -20.25 -18.62 -35.64
C THR A 760 -20.01 -17.42 -36.56
N ASP A 761 -18.87 -16.76 -36.42
CA ASP A 761 -18.43 -15.61 -37.22
C ASP A 761 -19.32 -14.35 -37.11
N ASN A 762 -19.93 -14.11 -35.97
CA ASN A 762 -20.75 -12.93 -35.70
C ASN A 762 -19.94 -11.89 -34.93
N ARG A 763 -20.27 -10.61 -35.11
CA ARG A 763 -19.54 -9.51 -34.45
C ARG A 763 -20.49 -8.49 -33.88
N GLY A 764 -20.23 -7.99 -32.67
CA GLY A 764 -21.02 -6.91 -32.09
C GLY A 764 -20.90 -5.67 -32.96
N ILE A 765 -19.66 -5.18 -33.11
CA ILE A 765 -19.30 -4.12 -34.04
C ILE A 765 -18.23 -4.65 -34.98
N TYR A 766 -18.45 -4.47 -36.29
CA TYR A 766 -17.52 -4.95 -37.31
C TYR A 766 -17.27 -3.89 -38.37
N PHE A 767 -16.11 -3.25 -38.29
CA PHE A 767 -15.70 -2.25 -39.25
C PHE A 767 -14.59 -2.77 -40.14
N VAL A 768 -14.75 -2.55 -41.45
CA VAL A 768 -13.85 -3.09 -42.48
C VAL A 768 -13.39 -1.97 -43.40
N ASN A 769 -12.09 -1.87 -43.66
CA ASN A 769 -11.52 -0.88 -44.59
C ASN A 769 -11.99 0.55 -44.26
N SER A 770 -11.88 0.97 -43.00
CA SER A 770 -12.43 2.25 -42.51
C SER A 770 -11.40 3.07 -41.73
N LYS A 771 -11.66 4.37 -41.50
CA LYS A 771 -10.77 5.26 -40.75
C LYS A 771 -11.52 6.27 -39.89
N TYR A 772 -10.85 6.78 -38.86
CA TYR A 772 -11.35 7.86 -38.00
C TYR A 772 -12.65 7.54 -37.28
N ASN A 773 -12.86 6.27 -36.91
CA ASN A 773 -14.08 5.86 -36.24
C ASN A 773 -13.96 6.01 -34.73
N LYS A 774 -15.10 6.14 -34.05
CA LYS A 774 -15.18 6.20 -32.59
C LYS A 774 -16.22 5.22 -32.09
N ILE A 775 -15.86 4.40 -31.11
CA ILE A 775 -16.77 3.50 -30.38
C ILE A 775 -16.64 3.86 -28.90
N ALA A 776 -17.70 4.42 -28.32
CA ALA A 776 -17.62 4.94 -26.95
C ALA A 776 -18.84 4.66 -26.08
N ASN A 777 -18.61 4.64 -24.76
CA ASN A 777 -19.66 4.61 -23.73
C ASN A 777 -20.70 3.50 -23.94
N SER A 778 -20.27 2.35 -24.47
CA SER A 778 -21.17 1.29 -24.93
C SER A 778 -20.89 -0.02 -24.21
N THR A 779 -21.93 -0.84 -24.07
CA THR A 779 -21.84 -2.16 -23.44
C THR A 779 -22.04 -3.25 -24.49
N LEU A 780 -21.12 -4.21 -24.58
CA LEU A 780 -21.20 -5.33 -25.51
C LEU A 780 -21.23 -6.66 -24.76
N VAL A 781 -22.32 -7.42 -24.90
CA VAL A 781 -22.48 -8.73 -24.25
C VAL A 781 -22.68 -9.82 -25.30
N ILE A 782 -21.62 -10.55 -25.61
CA ILE A 782 -21.61 -11.54 -26.70
C ILE A 782 -21.54 -12.96 -26.14
N LYS A 783 -22.64 -13.70 -26.20
CA LYS A 783 -22.79 -15.07 -25.67
C LYS A 783 -22.97 -16.07 -26.82
N GLY A 784 -21.90 -16.77 -27.17
CA GLY A 784 -21.88 -17.77 -28.24
C GLY A 784 -21.95 -19.23 -27.77
N ALA A 785 -21.80 -20.14 -28.74
CA ALA A 785 -21.72 -21.57 -28.52
C ALA A 785 -20.47 -21.99 -27.72
N ASN A 786 -20.52 -23.15 -27.06
CA ASN A 786 -19.37 -23.75 -26.36
C ASN A 786 -18.76 -24.90 -27.19
N ASN A 787 -18.60 -24.67 -28.50
CA ASN A 787 -18.03 -25.64 -29.44
C ASN A 787 -16.67 -25.14 -29.98
N THR A 788 -15.92 -25.97 -30.70
CA THR A 788 -14.50 -25.74 -30.96
C THR A 788 -14.15 -24.61 -31.93
N ASP A 789 -15.11 -23.98 -32.63
CA ASP A 789 -14.80 -22.90 -33.59
C ASP A 789 -15.94 -21.88 -33.79
N VAL A 790 -16.16 -21.01 -32.79
CA VAL A 790 -17.32 -20.11 -32.75
C VAL A 790 -16.97 -18.68 -33.19
N ARG A 791 -15.69 -18.26 -33.14
CA ARG A 791 -15.14 -17.02 -33.76
C ARG A 791 -16.07 -15.80 -33.75
N ASN A 792 -16.81 -15.62 -32.66
CA ASN A 792 -17.68 -14.48 -32.45
C ASN A 792 -16.89 -13.44 -31.66
N HIS A 793 -16.74 -12.23 -32.19
CA HIS A 793 -15.96 -11.17 -31.56
C HIS A 793 -16.89 -10.05 -31.07
N ALA A 794 -16.53 -9.36 -29.99
CA ALA A 794 -17.32 -8.21 -29.56
C ALA A 794 -17.07 -7.00 -30.48
N ILE A 795 -15.83 -6.56 -30.58
CA ILE A 795 -15.42 -5.51 -31.51
C ILE A 795 -14.35 -6.06 -32.45
N GLU A 796 -14.56 -5.95 -33.76
CA GLU A 796 -13.53 -6.22 -34.76
C GLU A 796 -13.34 -5.00 -35.68
N LEU A 797 -12.13 -4.48 -35.67
CA LEU A 797 -11.65 -3.47 -36.59
C LEU A 797 -10.69 -4.15 -37.58
N ARG A 798 -11.16 -4.37 -38.80
CA ARG A 798 -10.39 -5.01 -39.87
C ARG A 798 -9.95 -3.96 -40.87
N ASN A 799 -8.65 -3.88 -41.15
CA ASN A 799 -8.06 -2.88 -42.04
C ASN A 799 -8.55 -1.47 -41.67
N THR A 800 -8.60 -1.19 -40.38
CA THR A 800 -9.21 0.04 -39.86
C THR A 800 -8.21 0.80 -39.00
N SER A 801 -7.97 2.06 -39.32
CA SER A 801 -6.90 2.88 -38.74
C SER A 801 -7.41 4.17 -38.12
N ASP A 802 -6.57 4.78 -37.30
CA ASP A 802 -6.80 6.09 -36.68
C ASP A 802 -8.15 6.17 -35.93
N SER A 803 -8.60 5.07 -35.32
CA SER A 803 -9.90 4.94 -34.66
C SER A 803 -9.76 4.80 -33.14
N ILE A 804 -10.80 5.21 -32.41
CA ILE A 804 -10.83 5.25 -30.94
C ILE A 804 -11.88 4.28 -30.39
N ILE A 805 -11.51 3.46 -29.43
CA ILE A 805 -12.39 2.61 -28.63
C ILE A 805 -12.22 3.02 -27.17
N SER A 806 -13.19 3.75 -26.61
CA SER A 806 -13.05 4.41 -25.29
C SER A 806 -14.23 4.16 -24.35
N ASN A 807 -14.01 3.93 -23.06
CA ASN A 807 -15.10 3.81 -22.05
C ASN A 807 -16.16 2.74 -22.37
N ASN A 808 -15.76 1.58 -22.92
CA ASN A 808 -16.70 0.49 -23.19
C ASN A 808 -16.58 -0.64 -22.17
N GLU A 809 -17.71 -1.31 -21.91
CA GLU A 809 -17.74 -2.56 -21.16
C GLU A 809 -17.97 -3.73 -22.12
N VAL A 810 -17.00 -4.64 -22.20
CA VAL A 810 -17.05 -5.80 -23.09
C VAL A 810 -17.08 -7.08 -22.28
N ILE A 811 -18.14 -7.87 -22.44
CA ILE A 811 -18.34 -9.17 -21.78
C ILE A 811 -18.57 -10.24 -22.85
N SER A 812 -17.66 -11.20 -22.94
CA SER A 812 -17.66 -12.19 -24.02
C SER A 812 -17.55 -13.63 -23.51
N TYR A 813 -18.39 -14.52 -24.05
CA TYR A 813 -18.46 -15.95 -23.72
C TYR A 813 -18.39 -16.81 -24.99
N ASN A 814 -17.26 -16.76 -25.70
CA ASN A 814 -17.08 -17.37 -27.01
C ASN A 814 -15.78 -18.19 -27.08
N GLN A 815 -15.86 -19.40 -27.62
CA GLN A 815 -14.64 -20.15 -27.89
C GLN A 815 -13.98 -19.62 -29.18
N ARG A 816 -12.70 -19.22 -29.12
CA ARG A 816 -11.97 -18.50 -30.19
C ARG A 816 -12.59 -17.14 -30.58
N GLY A 817 -13.39 -16.55 -29.69
CA GLY A 817 -13.84 -15.16 -29.85
C GLY A 817 -12.78 -14.18 -29.36
N TYR A 818 -12.99 -12.88 -29.51
CA TYR A 818 -12.08 -11.86 -28.97
C TYR A 818 -12.91 -10.71 -28.41
N GLY A 819 -12.46 -10.11 -27.31
CA GLY A 819 -13.05 -8.88 -26.80
C GLY A 819 -12.90 -7.77 -27.83
N ILE A 820 -11.65 -7.38 -28.10
CA ILE A 820 -11.31 -6.42 -29.15
C ILE A 820 -10.30 -7.07 -30.11
N TYR A 821 -10.61 -7.04 -31.40
CA TYR A 821 -9.75 -7.58 -32.45
C TYR A 821 -9.38 -6.49 -33.46
N LEU A 822 -8.11 -6.12 -33.50
CA LEU A 822 -7.52 -5.17 -34.43
C LEU A 822 -6.72 -5.98 -35.47
N GLN A 823 -7.26 -6.12 -36.68
CA GLN A 823 -6.70 -6.99 -37.71
C GLN A 823 -6.33 -6.20 -38.97
N ALA A 824 -5.07 -6.28 -39.40
CA ALA A 824 -4.64 -5.85 -40.73
C ALA A 824 -4.41 -7.04 -41.65
N GLN A 825 -4.89 -6.97 -42.90
CA GLN A 825 -4.65 -8.02 -43.89
C GLN A 825 -4.66 -7.57 -45.35
N ILE A 826 -4.03 -8.37 -46.22
CA ILE A 826 -4.05 -8.20 -47.69
C ILE A 826 -3.42 -6.84 -48.10
N LYS A 827 -2.26 -6.50 -47.52
CA LYS A 827 -1.53 -5.24 -47.79
C LYS A 827 -2.29 -3.96 -47.42
N GLU A 828 -3.22 -4.07 -46.48
CA GLU A 828 -3.93 -2.94 -45.89
C GLU A 828 -3.44 -2.64 -44.47
N ASN A 829 -3.88 -1.50 -43.91
CA ASN A 829 -3.40 -0.98 -42.64
C ASN A 829 -4.51 -0.96 -41.57
N SER A 830 -4.20 -1.35 -40.34
CA SER A 830 -5.06 -1.27 -39.14
C SER A 830 -4.37 -0.63 -37.93
N GLY A 831 -3.49 0.33 -38.17
CA GLY A 831 -2.64 0.99 -37.18
C GLY A 831 -3.16 2.31 -36.62
N ASN A 832 -2.42 2.88 -35.67
CA ASN A 832 -2.73 4.13 -34.95
C ASN A 832 -4.10 4.13 -34.25
N ASN A 833 -4.60 2.95 -33.85
CA ASN A 833 -5.83 2.88 -33.07
C ASN A 833 -5.56 3.16 -31.59
N LEU A 834 -6.52 3.76 -30.91
CA LEU A 834 -6.50 4.03 -29.47
C LEU A 834 -7.56 3.18 -28.78
N VAL A 835 -7.15 2.39 -27.80
CA VAL A 835 -8.03 1.59 -26.92
C VAL A 835 -7.82 2.09 -25.49
N GLU A 836 -8.76 2.88 -24.98
CA GLU A 836 -8.62 3.55 -23.69
C GLU A 836 -9.81 3.35 -22.74
N ASP A 837 -9.53 3.25 -21.44
CA ASP A 837 -10.57 3.26 -20.38
C ASP A 837 -11.65 2.17 -20.53
N ASN A 838 -11.32 1.02 -21.16
CA ASN A 838 -12.28 -0.06 -21.36
C ASN A 838 -12.19 -1.11 -20.24
N VAL A 839 -13.33 -1.74 -19.93
CA VAL A 839 -13.40 -2.93 -19.08
C VAL A 839 -13.71 -4.13 -19.95
N ILE A 840 -12.76 -5.07 -20.08
CA ILE A 840 -12.86 -6.21 -21.00
C ILE A 840 -12.80 -7.50 -20.20
N THR A 841 -13.84 -8.32 -20.29
CA THR A 841 -13.92 -9.61 -19.62
C THR A 841 -14.26 -10.72 -20.62
N THR A 842 -13.38 -11.72 -20.75
CA THR A 842 -13.57 -12.90 -21.60
C THR A 842 -13.50 -14.18 -20.77
N TYR A 843 -14.24 -15.22 -21.16
CA TYR A 843 -14.47 -16.38 -20.29
C TYR A 843 -14.06 -17.73 -20.87
N ARG A 844 -13.96 -17.88 -22.19
CA ARG A 844 -13.78 -19.19 -22.83
C ARG A 844 -12.44 -19.34 -23.53
N ASN A 845 -12.19 -20.56 -23.99
CA ASN A 845 -10.86 -20.94 -24.48
C ASN A 845 -10.49 -20.19 -25.77
N LEU A 846 -9.21 -19.80 -25.87
CA LEU A 846 -8.67 -19.01 -26.97
C LEU A 846 -9.41 -17.67 -27.16
N GLU A 847 -9.98 -17.10 -26.08
CA GLU A 847 -10.80 -15.91 -26.14
C GLU A 847 -10.08 -14.64 -25.68
N PHE A 848 -9.17 -14.12 -26.48
CA PHE A 848 -8.28 -13.05 -26.03
C PHE A 848 -9.02 -11.76 -25.66
N GLY A 849 -8.52 -11.05 -24.65
CA GLY A 849 -9.04 -9.74 -24.27
C GLY A 849 -8.88 -8.73 -25.42
N VAL A 850 -7.63 -8.46 -25.79
CA VAL A 850 -7.26 -7.65 -26.96
C VAL A 850 -6.31 -8.42 -27.87
N TYR A 851 -6.56 -8.42 -29.17
CA TYR A 851 -5.69 -9.06 -30.16
C TYR A 851 -5.33 -8.07 -31.27
N VAL A 852 -4.03 -7.80 -31.42
CA VAL A 852 -3.47 -6.95 -32.48
C VAL A 852 -2.74 -7.85 -33.47
N HIS A 853 -3.24 -7.94 -34.70
CA HIS A 853 -2.80 -8.96 -35.64
C HIS A 853 -2.61 -8.43 -37.07
N GLY A 854 -1.40 -8.60 -37.60
CA GLY A 854 -1.08 -8.39 -39.00
C GLY A 854 -0.93 -9.73 -39.72
N VAL A 855 -1.66 -9.96 -40.80
CA VAL A 855 -1.63 -11.22 -41.56
C VAL A 855 -1.67 -10.97 -43.07
N ASN A 856 -1.14 -11.88 -43.89
CA ASN A 856 -1.19 -11.77 -45.36
C ASN A 856 -0.63 -10.42 -45.90
N GLY A 857 0.39 -9.88 -45.24
CA GLY A 857 1.06 -8.63 -45.60
C GLY A 857 0.38 -7.35 -45.14
N GLY A 858 -0.57 -7.41 -44.20
CA GLY A 858 -1.19 -6.22 -43.62
C GLY A 858 -0.40 -5.64 -42.44
N ASP A 859 -0.53 -4.35 -42.19
CA ASP A 859 0.22 -3.62 -41.15
C ASP A 859 -0.70 -3.11 -40.03
N SER A 860 -0.51 -3.56 -38.79
CA SER A 860 -1.28 -3.14 -37.60
C SER A 860 -0.35 -2.50 -36.56
N THR A 861 0.29 -1.39 -36.95
CA THR A 861 1.38 -0.74 -36.20
C THR A 861 0.89 0.45 -35.37
N GLY A 862 1.61 0.83 -34.31
CA GLY A 862 1.35 2.08 -33.59
C GLY A 862 0.05 2.12 -32.79
N THR A 863 -0.52 0.96 -32.41
CA THR A 863 -1.72 0.93 -31.55
C THR A 863 -1.35 1.38 -30.14
N ASN A 864 -2.17 2.24 -29.55
CA ASN A 864 -2.05 2.63 -28.14
C ASN A 864 -3.18 1.97 -27.33
N ILE A 865 -2.82 1.22 -26.29
CA ILE A 865 -3.73 0.57 -25.35
C ILE A 865 -3.40 1.20 -23.99
N THR A 866 -4.35 1.93 -23.40
CA THR A 866 -4.08 2.72 -22.19
C THR A 866 -5.20 2.64 -21.17
N ASN A 867 -4.85 2.47 -19.89
CA ASN A 867 -5.80 2.50 -18.77
C ASN A 867 -6.98 1.51 -18.91
N ASN A 868 -6.74 0.32 -19.45
CA ASN A 868 -7.78 -0.70 -19.58
C ASN A 868 -7.73 -1.71 -18.42
N SER A 869 -8.90 -2.24 -18.05
CA SER A 869 -9.02 -3.38 -17.13
C SER A 869 -9.41 -4.64 -17.91
N ILE A 870 -8.45 -5.56 -18.08
CA ILE A 870 -8.60 -6.76 -18.91
C ILE A 870 -8.58 -8.00 -18.03
N ARG A 871 -9.62 -8.83 -18.12
CA ARG A 871 -9.75 -10.11 -17.43
C ARG A 871 -10.05 -11.22 -18.42
N ALA A 872 -9.14 -12.18 -18.61
CA ALA A 872 -9.32 -13.29 -19.53
C ALA A 872 -9.26 -14.63 -18.80
N TYR A 873 -10.40 -15.30 -18.65
CA TYR A 873 -10.53 -16.48 -17.78
C TYR A 873 -10.46 -17.84 -18.48
N GLY A 874 -10.36 -17.86 -19.81
CA GLY A 874 -10.37 -19.08 -20.60
C GLY A 874 -9.04 -19.83 -20.69
N PHE A 875 -9.08 -21.13 -21.01
CA PHE A 875 -7.87 -21.90 -21.31
C PHE A 875 -7.18 -21.35 -22.57
N THR A 876 -5.85 -21.12 -22.53
CA THR A 876 -5.10 -20.45 -23.62
C THR A 876 -5.71 -19.11 -24.06
N SER A 877 -6.32 -18.35 -23.14
CA SER A 877 -6.94 -17.04 -23.38
C SER A 877 -6.05 -15.89 -22.92
N TYR A 878 -5.18 -15.39 -23.80
CA TYR A 878 -4.28 -14.27 -23.48
C TYR A 878 -5.04 -12.99 -23.12
N GLY A 879 -4.49 -12.19 -22.21
CA GLY A 879 -5.03 -10.87 -21.90
C GLY A 879 -4.88 -9.96 -23.11
N ILE A 880 -3.62 -9.75 -23.53
CA ILE A 880 -3.27 -9.07 -24.77
C ILE A 880 -2.38 -9.97 -25.62
N PHE A 881 -2.69 -10.10 -26.90
CA PHE A 881 -1.85 -10.79 -27.87
C PHE A 881 -1.49 -9.86 -29.03
N ILE A 882 -0.20 -9.77 -29.35
CA ILE A 882 0.34 -9.00 -30.47
C ILE A 882 1.09 -9.97 -31.39
N GLU A 883 0.65 -10.06 -32.65
CA GLU A 883 1.20 -11.03 -33.60
C GLU A 883 1.33 -10.47 -35.01
N ALA A 884 2.46 -10.71 -35.66
CA ALA A 884 2.60 -10.56 -37.11
C ALA A 884 2.83 -11.93 -37.78
N SER A 885 2.10 -12.21 -38.86
CA SER A 885 2.35 -13.34 -39.74
C SER A 885 3.04 -12.87 -41.02
N GLY A 886 4.31 -13.22 -41.23
CA GLY A 886 5.12 -12.75 -42.36
C GLY A 886 4.40 -12.88 -43.73
N PRO A 887 4.37 -11.84 -44.59
CA PRO A 887 5.17 -10.60 -44.58
C PRO A 887 4.45 -9.37 -43.98
N SER A 888 3.82 -9.51 -42.80
CA SER A 888 3.05 -8.45 -42.12
C SER A 888 3.87 -7.71 -41.05
N SER A 889 3.42 -6.54 -40.56
CA SER A 889 4.01 -5.84 -39.42
C SER A 889 2.96 -5.50 -38.34
N THR A 890 3.31 -5.66 -37.07
CA THR A 890 2.52 -5.19 -35.92
C THR A 890 3.39 -4.46 -34.91
N ASP A 891 4.34 -3.67 -35.40
CA ASP A 891 5.37 -3.02 -34.59
C ASP A 891 4.89 -1.73 -33.90
N SER A 892 5.69 -1.25 -32.94
CA SER A 892 5.57 0.09 -32.34
C SER A 892 4.30 0.35 -31.54
N ASN A 893 3.69 -0.68 -30.94
CA ASN A 893 2.52 -0.48 -30.07
C ASN A 893 2.94 0.03 -28.69
N ILE A 894 2.07 0.82 -28.07
CA ILE A 894 2.25 1.37 -26.72
C ILE A 894 1.17 0.80 -25.82
N LEU A 895 1.56 0.22 -24.69
CA LEU A 895 0.67 -0.21 -23.62
C LEU A 895 1.01 0.59 -22.36
N GLN A 896 0.04 1.24 -21.73
CA GLN A 896 0.29 2.00 -20.50
C GLN A 896 -0.83 1.93 -19.48
N GLU A 897 -0.49 1.87 -18.19
CA GLU A 897 -1.47 1.95 -17.09
C GLU A 897 -2.55 0.85 -17.14
N ASP A 898 -2.29 -0.24 -17.86
CA ASP A 898 -3.25 -1.34 -18.01
C ASP A 898 -3.17 -2.31 -16.82
N SER A 899 -4.32 -2.87 -16.44
CA SER A 899 -4.43 -3.96 -15.48
C SER A 899 -4.90 -5.22 -16.19
N ILE A 900 -4.03 -6.24 -16.26
CA ILE A 900 -4.26 -7.47 -17.02
C ILE A 900 -4.23 -8.65 -16.06
N ILE A 901 -5.33 -9.40 -16.01
CA ILE A 901 -5.45 -10.61 -15.19
C ILE A 901 -5.90 -11.76 -16.09
N THR A 902 -5.13 -12.84 -16.13
CA THR A 902 -5.50 -14.06 -16.86
C THR A 902 -5.60 -15.25 -15.92
N SER A 903 -6.58 -16.12 -16.16
CA SER A 903 -6.69 -17.41 -15.47
C SER A 903 -6.70 -18.55 -16.49
N GLY A 904 -5.94 -19.60 -16.24
CA GLY A 904 -5.74 -20.72 -17.18
C GLY A 904 -4.30 -20.77 -17.70
N THR A 905 -4.06 -21.51 -18.78
CA THR A 905 -2.72 -21.71 -19.36
C THR A 905 -2.35 -20.62 -20.37
N ALA A 906 -2.56 -19.37 -20.02
CA ALA A 906 -2.38 -18.26 -20.94
C ALA A 906 -1.63 -17.10 -20.28
N HIS A 907 -0.66 -16.56 -21.01
CA HIS A 907 0.10 -15.38 -20.62
C HIS A 907 -0.80 -14.14 -20.51
N GLY A 908 -0.42 -13.21 -19.64
CA GLY A 908 -1.05 -11.90 -19.59
C GLY A 908 -0.82 -11.14 -20.89
N ILE A 909 0.45 -11.09 -21.32
CA ILE A 909 0.85 -10.52 -22.62
C ILE A 909 1.63 -11.57 -23.42
N ARG A 910 1.25 -11.72 -24.70
CA ARG A 910 2.01 -12.50 -25.68
C ARG A 910 2.43 -11.64 -26.87
N ILE A 911 3.68 -11.76 -27.32
CA ILE A 911 4.23 -11.04 -28.48
C ILE A 911 4.94 -12.02 -29.43
N ILE A 912 4.56 -11.99 -30.71
CA ILE A 912 5.16 -12.80 -31.80
C ILE A 912 5.44 -11.90 -33.00
N ASP A 913 6.66 -12.00 -33.53
CA ASP A 913 7.15 -11.32 -34.75
C ASP A 913 6.88 -9.80 -34.75
N SER A 914 6.88 -9.18 -33.56
CA SER A 914 6.57 -7.77 -33.37
C SER A 914 7.65 -7.06 -32.55
N SER A 915 8.05 -5.90 -33.03
CA SER A 915 9.20 -5.13 -32.59
C SER A 915 8.80 -3.73 -32.11
N HIS A 916 9.67 -3.08 -31.35
CA HIS A 916 9.51 -1.69 -30.89
C HIS A 916 8.27 -1.45 -30.00
N ASN A 917 7.71 -2.49 -29.38
CA ASN A 917 6.60 -2.31 -28.45
C ASN A 917 7.11 -1.71 -27.14
N PHE A 918 6.34 -0.76 -26.58
CA PHE A 918 6.67 -0.10 -25.33
C PHE A 918 5.55 -0.25 -24.31
N ILE A 919 5.80 -1.01 -23.27
CA ILE A 919 4.86 -1.30 -22.20
C ILE A 919 5.34 -0.53 -20.96
N LYS A 920 4.48 0.26 -20.33
CA LYS A 920 4.86 1.00 -19.12
C LYS A 920 3.76 1.14 -18.08
N ASP A 921 4.14 1.24 -16.81
CA ASP A 921 3.20 1.57 -15.72
C ASP A 921 2.00 0.61 -15.60
N SER A 922 2.13 -0.63 -16.10
CA SER A 922 1.06 -1.63 -16.16
C SER A 922 1.28 -2.75 -15.14
N ASN A 923 0.20 -3.41 -14.73
CA ASN A 923 0.23 -4.60 -13.86
C ASN A 923 -0.32 -5.82 -14.60
N ILE A 924 0.46 -6.90 -14.62
CA ILE A 924 0.16 -8.12 -15.37
C ILE A 924 0.25 -9.29 -14.40
N SER A 925 -0.80 -10.11 -14.38
CA SER A 925 -0.86 -11.32 -13.57
C SER A 925 -1.49 -12.46 -14.36
N ALA A 926 -0.75 -13.54 -14.55
CA ALA A 926 -1.18 -14.80 -15.15
C ALA A 926 -1.04 -15.93 -14.15
N SER A 927 -2.08 -16.76 -14.03
CA SER A 927 -2.11 -17.74 -12.95
C SER A 927 -1.25 -18.99 -13.23
N ASN A 928 -1.31 -19.65 -14.41
CA ASN A 928 -0.64 -20.95 -14.68
C ASN A 928 0.53 -20.90 -15.68
N GLU A 929 0.92 -19.75 -16.19
CA GLU A 929 1.95 -19.60 -17.23
C GLU A 929 2.69 -18.30 -17.04
N ASN A 930 3.78 -18.10 -17.77
CA ASN A 930 4.52 -16.84 -17.75
C ASN A 930 3.58 -15.63 -17.92
N ASP A 931 3.70 -14.61 -17.08
CA ASP A 931 2.92 -13.38 -17.24
C ASP A 931 3.16 -12.73 -18.60
N VAL A 932 4.40 -12.79 -19.07
CA VAL A 932 4.84 -12.19 -20.32
C VAL A 932 5.55 -13.25 -21.18
N GLU A 933 5.11 -13.41 -22.42
CA GLU A 933 5.79 -14.23 -23.42
C GLU A 933 6.17 -13.39 -24.66
N ILE A 934 7.45 -13.40 -25.02
CA ILE A 934 7.98 -12.78 -26.24
C ILE A 934 8.73 -13.84 -27.04
N LEU A 935 8.06 -14.41 -28.05
CA LEU A 935 8.65 -15.48 -28.85
C LEU A 935 9.65 -14.97 -29.89
N SER A 936 9.36 -13.82 -30.50
CA SER A 936 10.20 -13.21 -31.54
C SER A 936 9.91 -11.71 -31.66
N GLY A 937 10.72 -11.01 -32.46
CA GLY A 937 10.72 -9.55 -32.55
C GLY A 937 11.87 -8.90 -31.78
N THR A 938 12.08 -7.61 -32.03
CA THR A 938 13.24 -6.86 -31.52
C THR A 938 12.86 -5.55 -30.81
N ASN A 939 13.71 -5.08 -29.90
CA ASN A 939 13.58 -3.76 -29.27
C ASN A 939 12.26 -3.54 -28.49
N ASN A 940 11.71 -4.60 -27.87
CA ASN A 940 10.55 -4.49 -26.98
C ASN A 940 11.01 -4.04 -25.59
N THR A 941 10.36 -3.02 -25.03
CA THR A 941 10.79 -2.40 -23.76
C THR A 941 9.66 -2.35 -22.74
N PHE A 942 9.95 -2.78 -21.51
CA PHE A 942 9.03 -2.78 -20.38
C PHE A 942 9.57 -1.87 -19.28
N LEU A 943 8.88 -0.77 -18.98
CA LEU A 943 9.27 0.24 -17.99
C LEU A 943 8.26 0.32 -16.84
N ASN A 944 8.69 0.05 -15.61
CA ASN A 944 7.76 0.06 -14.47
C ASN A 944 6.50 -0.81 -14.68
N VAL A 945 6.72 -2.02 -15.19
CA VAL A 945 5.65 -3.00 -15.38
C VAL A 945 5.76 -4.06 -14.29
N THR A 946 4.69 -4.37 -13.57
CA THR A 946 4.70 -5.39 -12.51
C THR A 946 4.21 -6.72 -13.08
N TYR A 947 5.01 -7.78 -12.89
CA TYR A 947 4.70 -9.17 -13.24
C TYR A 947 5.74 -10.11 -12.56
N ILE A 948 5.47 -11.41 -12.47
CA ILE A 948 6.24 -12.42 -11.73
C ILE A 948 7.25 -13.13 -12.64
N ASP A 949 6.85 -13.60 -13.82
CA ASP A 949 7.69 -14.41 -14.71
C ASP A 949 7.59 -14.04 -16.20
N GLU A 950 8.68 -14.29 -16.93
CA GLU A 950 8.76 -14.03 -18.37
C GLU A 950 9.44 -15.15 -19.15
N PHE A 951 8.93 -15.41 -20.35
CA PHE A 951 9.61 -16.22 -21.35
C PHE A 951 9.98 -15.35 -22.56
N VAL A 952 11.29 -15.24 -22.85
CA VAL A 952 11.79 -14.41 -23.95
C VAL A 952 12.75 -15.20 -24.83
N SER A 953 12.32 -15.45 -26.07
CA SER A 953 13.17 -15.96 -27.16
C SER A 953 13.62 -14.84 -28.11
N GLY A 954 12.94 -13.67 -28.08
CA GLY A 954 13.29 -12.47 -28.85
C GLY A 954 14.28 -11.50 -28.17
N ASN A 955 14.13 -10.20 -28.46
CA ASN A 955 14.85 -9.11 -27.79
C ASN A 955 13.93 -8.41 -26.77
N PHE A 956 14.45 -8.14 -25.58
CA PHE A 956 13.67 -7.55 -24.50
C PHE A 956 14.53 -6.62 -23.64
N THR A 957 14.03 -5.43 -23.32
CA THR A 957 14.69 -4.47 -22.43
C THR A 957 13.81 -4.19 -21.21
N ARG A 958 14.32 -4.49 -20.02
CA ARG A 958 13.66 -4.22 -18.74
C ARG A 958 14.16 -2.90 -18.15
N LYS A 959 13.25 -2.02 -17.74
CA LYS A 959 13.56 -0.71 -17.14
C LYS A 959 12.73 -0.40 -15.89
N TRP A 960 13.27 0.48 -15.05
CA TRP A 960 12.62 1.04 -13.85
C TRP A 960 12.88 2.53 -13.70
N TYR A 961 12.05 3.18 -12.88
CA TYR A 961 12.25 4.58 -12.51
C TYR A 961 13.23 4.74 -11.34
N LEU A 962 14.07 5.75 -11.43
CA LEU A 962 14.88 6.27 -10.32
C LEU A 962 14.54 7.74 -10.09
N ASN A 963 14.10 8.05 -8.87
CA ASN A 963 13.93 9.40 -8.37
C ASN A 963 15.08 9.69 -7.38
N VAL A 964 15.69 10.87 -7.48
CA VAL A 964 16.75 11.29 -6.55
C VAL A 964 16.45 12.68 -6.01
N LYS A 965 16.48 12.81 -4.68
CA LYS A 965 16.40 14.06 -3.94
C LYS A 965 17.68 14.31 -3.15
N VAL A 966 18.09 15.57 -3.07
CA VAL A 966 19.27 16.03 -2.32
C VAL A 966 18.85 17.16 -1.39
N ASN A 967 19.02 16.94 -0.09
CA ASN A 967 18.73 17.92 0.96
C ASN A 967 19.96 18.14 1.85
N ALA A 968 19.95 19.22 2.62
CA ALA A 968 20.93 19.46 3.68
C ALA A 968 20.49 18.78 4.98
N THR A 969 21.44 18.55 5.87
CA THR A 969 21.21 18.03 7.24
C THR A 969 20.15 18.79 8.06
N ASN A 970 19.88 20.05 7.75
CA ASN A 970 18.82 20.85 8.37
C ASN A 970 17.43 20.69 7.71
N GLY A 971 17.30 19.78 6.74
CA GLY A 971 16.07 19.51 6.00
C GLY A 971 15.81 20.44 4.80
N SER A 972 16.68 21.44 4.54
CA SER A 972 16.51 22.33 3.38
C SER A 972 16.90 21.66 2.07
N ASP A 973 16.15 21.93 1.01
CA ASP A 973 16.44 21.37 -0.32
C ASP A 973 17.72 21.99 -0.91
N ILE A 974 18.62 21.17 -1.47
CA ILE A 974 19.86 21.64 -2.09
C ILE A 974 19.69 21.68 -3.60
N SER A 975 19.60 22.89 -4.14
CA SER A 975 19.62 23.12 -5.58
C SER A 975 21.05 23.12 -6.14
N GLN A 976 21.16 22.78 -7.42
CA GLN A 976 22.41 22.77 -8.17
C GLN A 976 23.46 21.82 -7.57
N ALA A 977 23.04 20.73 -6.92
CA ALA A 977 23.91 19.59 -6.62
C ALA A 977 23.95 18.68 -7.84
N ASN A 978 25.13 18.21 -8.24
CA ASN A 978 25.28 17.33 -9.38
C ASN A 978 25.08 15.88 -8.95
N VAL A 979 24.04 15.23 -9.49
CA VAL A 979 23.74 13.82 -9.31
C VAL A 979 24.12 13.09 -10.59
N SER A 980 25.07 12.15 -10.51
CA SER A 980 25.47 11.31 -11.64
C SER A 980 25.23 9.83 -11.33
N GLY A 981 24.81 9.08 -12.34
CA GLY A 981 24.55 7.64 -12.22
C GLY A 981 25.38 6.84 -13.22
N PHE A 982 26.06 5.80 -12.74
CA PHE A 982 26.91 4.91 -13.53
C PHE A 982 26.36 3.50 -13.47
N ASN A 983 26.33 2.78 -14.59
CA ASN A 983 25.91 1.37 -14.60
C ASN A 983 27.00 0.45 -13.98
N ARG A 984 26.72 -0.85 -13.89
CA ARG A 984 27.65 -1.86 -13.33
C ARG A 984 29.03 -1.91 -14.01
N THR A 985 29.15 -1.45 -15.25
CA THR A 985 30.42 -1.35 -15.99
C THR A 985 31.11 0.01 -15.84
N TYR A 986 30.65 0.84 -14.89
CA TYR A 986 31.10 2.21 -14.65
C TYR A 986 30.93 3.17 -15.83
N ASN A 987 30.00 2.85 -16.75
CA ASN A 987 29.62 3.77 -17.81
C ASN A 987 28.56 4.75 -17.27
N GLN A 988 28.82 6.05 -17.40
CA GLN A 988 27.89 7.10 -16.96
C GLN A 988 26.62 7.06 -17.81
N GLN A 989 25.46 6.91 -17.17
CA GLN A 989 24.15 6.96 -17.82
C GLN A 989 23.53 8.35 -17.77
N PHE A 990 23.74 9.09 -16.68
CA PHE A 990 23.25 10.46 -16.55
C PHE A 990 24.14 11.28 -15.59
N SER A 991 24.07 12.61 -15.74
CA SER A 991 24.59 13.58 -14.77
C SER A 991 23.75 14.84 -14.88
N GLU A 992 23.01 15.17 -13.82
CA GLU A 992 22.06 16.28 -13.81
C GLU A 992 22.15 17.07 -12.52
N LEU A 993 21.84 18.36 -12.61
CA LEU A 993 21.77 19.25 -11.47
C LEU A 993 20.38 19.20 -10.83
N THR A 994 20.32 19.19 -9.51
CA THR A 994 19.07 19.32 -8.78
C THR A 994 18.40 20.67 -9.01
N ASN A 995 17.07 20.65 -9.08
CA ASN A 995 16.21 21.83 -9.18
C ASN A 995 16.06 22.55 -7.81
N SER A 996 15.15 23.52 -7.70
CA SER A 996 14.89 24.26 -6.46
C SER A 996 14.32 23.42 -5.31
N THR A 997 13.71 22.26 -5.60
CA THR A 997 13.19 21.31 -4.61
C THR A 997 14.20 20.20 -4.26
N GLY A 998 15.44 20.34 -4.72
CA GLY A 998 16.52 19.39 -4.46
C GLY A 998 16.43 18.12 -5.30
N GLU A 999 15.56 18.05 -6.31
CA GLU A 999 15.32 16.84 -7.09
C GLU A 999 15.92 16.94 -8.49
N ILE A 1000 16.32 15.80 -9.04
CA ILE A 1000 16.54 15.67 -10.48
C ILE A 1000 15.26 15.16 -11.16
N ASN A 1001 15.17 15.35 -12.48
CA ASN A 1001 14.10 14.72 -13.26
C ASN A 1001 14.16 13.20 -13.12
N LYS A 1002 12.99 12.56 -12.96
CA LYS A 1002 12.84 11.09 -12.95
C LYS A 1002 13.67 10.45 -14.06
N LYS A 1003 14.41 9.39 -13.74
CA LYS A 1003 15.26 8.67 -14.69
C LYS A 1003 14.66 7.32 -15.04
N GLU A 1004 14.75 6.95 -16.31
CA GLU A 1004 14.43 5.62 -16.80
C GLU A 1004 15.73 4.86 -17.01
N LEU A 1005 15.97 3.83 -16.20
CA LEU A 1005 17.23 3.10 -16.21
C LEU A 1005 16.98 1.63 -16.51
N ILE A 1006 17.91 1.04 -17.26
CA ILE A 1006 17.84 -0.36 -17.68
C ILE A 1006 18.25 -1.25 -16.51
N GLU A 1007 17.42 -2.24 -16.18
CA GLU A 1007 17.82 -3.32 -15.29
C GLU A 1007 18.65 -4.35 -16.06
N TYR A 1008 18.08 -4.89 -17.13
CA TYR A 1008 18.73 -5.86 -18.01
C TYR A 1008 18.17 -5.84 -19.43
N ILE A 1009 18.94 -6.41 -20.35
CA ILE A 1009 18.54 -6.66 -21.74
C ILE A 1009 18.68 -8.16 -22.02
N ILE A 1010 17.70 -8.78 -22.67
CA ILE A 1010 17.79 -10.14 -23.21
C ILE A 1010 18.00 -10.04 -24.72
N ASN A 1011 19.10 -10.61 -25.22
CA ASN A 1011 19.43 -10.69 -26.64
C ASN A 1011 19.66 -12.15 -27.05
N GLY A 1012 18.73 -12.77 -27.78
CA GLY A 1012 18.87 -14.14 -28.25
C GLY A 1012 19.03 -15.15 -27.10
N GLY A 1013 18.24 -14.98 -26.04
CA GLY A 1013 18.27 -15.79 -24.82
C GLY A 1013 19.36 -15.41 -23.80
N ASN A 1014 20.31 -14.53 -24.13
CA ASN A 1014 21.34 -14.07 -23.19
C ASN A 1014 20.89 -12.83 -22.42
N LYS A 1015 20.76 -12.94 -21.09
CA LYS A 1015 20.37 -11.86 -20.17
C LYS A 1015 21.60 -11.09 -19.68
N VAL A 1016 21.67 -9.79 -19.95
CA VAL A 1016 22.78 -8.89 -19.59
C VAL A 1016 22.27 -7.80 -18.64
N TYR A 1017 22.74 -7.79 -17.40
CA TYR A 1017 22.35 -6.82 -16.37
C TYR A 1017 23.19 -5.54 -16.41
N TYR A 1018 22.53 -4.41 -16.24
CA TYR A 1018 23.10 -3.07 -16.11
C TYR A 1018 23.14 -2.58 -14.66
N THR A 1019 22.26 -3.14 -13.82
CA THR A 1019 22.27 -2.99 -12.35
C THR A 1019 23.44 -3.77 -11.72
N ASN A 1020 24.00 -3.38 -10.56
CA ASN A 1020 23.68 -2.20 -9.75
C ASN A 1020 24.24 -0.91 -10.35
N TYR A 1021 23.51 0.17 -10.17
CA TYR A 1021 23.95 1.52 -10.51
C TYR A 1021 24.72 2.15 -9.34
N THR A 1022 25.75 2.94 -9.63
CA THR A 1022 26.42 3.79 -8.64
C THR A 1022 25.95 5.22 -8.83
N ILE A 1023 25.28 5.79 -7.83
CA ILE A 1023 24.76 7.15 -7.85
C ILE A 1023 25.65 8.03 -6.97
N ASN A 1024 26.25 9.06 -7.56
CA ASN A 1024 27.15 9.99 -6.90
C ASN A 1024 26.50 11.37 -6.81
N VAL A 1025 26.62 12.01 -5.65
CA VAL A 1025 26.21 13.41 -5.45
C VAL A 1025 27.43 14.25 -5.14
N THR A 1026 27.55 15.40 -5.81
CA THR A 1026 28.65 16.35 -5.58
C THR A 1026 28.11 17.78 -5.50
N LYS A 1027 28.59 18.53 -4.49
CA LYS A 1027 28.28 19.95 -4.31
C LYS A 1027 29.43 20.62 -3.56
N SER A 1028 29.97 21.71 -4.12
CA SER A 1028 31.03 22.48 -3.47
C SER A 1028 30.60 22.97 -2.08
N GLY A 1029 31.48 22.81 -1.08
CA GLY A 1029 31.21 23.14 0.32
C GLY A 1029 30.47 22.06 1.13
N PHE A 1030 30.14 20.93 0.50
CA PHE A 1030 29.46 19.80 1.13
C PHE A 1030 30.27 18.50 0.96
N ASP A 1031 29.86 17.45 1.68
CA ASP A 1031 30.30 16.08 1.42
C ASP A 1031 29.79 15.57 0.05
N SER A 1032 30.43 14.50 -0.44
CA SER A 1032 30.13 13.90 -1.75
C SER A 1032 29.76 12.42 -1.60
N PRO A 1033 28.55 12.11 -1.12
CA PRO A 1033 28.13 10.74 -0.91
C PRO A 1033 27.94 9.98 -2.23
N SER A 1034 28.11 8.67 -2.15
CA SER A 1034 27.87 7.72 -3.24
C SER A 1034 27.05 6.55 -2.71
N GLN A 1035 26.11 6.04 -3.50
CA GLN A 1035 25.29 4.88 -3.15
C GLN A 1035 25.14 3.93 -4.34
N SER A 1036 25.33 2.63 -4.09
CA SER A 1036 24.96 1.60 -5.05
C SER A 1036 23.47 1.28 -4.94
N VAL A 1037 22.74 1.28 -6.06
CA VAL A 1037 21.30 0.99 -6.12
C VAL A 1037 21.03 -0.16 -7.08
N ASN A 1038 20.35 -1.19 -6.57
CA ASN A 1038 19.81 -2.26 -7.39
C ASN A 1038 18.41 -1.88 -7.89
N LEU A 1039 18.24 -1.74 -9.20
CA LEU A 1039 16.97 -1.39 -9.83
C LEU A 1039 16.21 -2.64 -10.29
N THR A 1040 15.63 -3.38 -9.34
CA THR A 1040 14.68 -4.49 -9.61
C THR A 1040 13.22 -4.06 -9.45
N ILE A 1041 13.00 -2.83 -8.97
CA ILE A 1041 11.74 -2.10 -8.82
C ILE A 1041 12.06 -0.61 -8.96
N ASN A 1042 11.04 0.25 -9.03
CA ASN A 1042 11.24 1.69 -8.90
C ASN A 1042 11.96 2.03 -7.59
N LYS A 1043 12.87 3.01 -7.63
CA LYS A 1043 13.61 3.47 -6.44
C LYS A 1043 13.50 4.97 -6.25
N TYR A 1044 13.40 5.36 -4.99
CA TYR A 1044 13.57 6.73 -4.52
C TYR A 1044 14.81 6.80 -3.65
N LEU A 1045 15.76 7.67 -3.99
CA LEU A 1045 16.96 7.90 -3.21
C LEU A 1045 16.95 9.32 -2.66
N ALA A 1046 17.22 9.47 -1.37
CA ALA A 1046 17.44 10.75 -0.73
C ALA A 1046 18.89 10.83 -0.24
N PHE A 1047 19.64 11.82 -0.73
CA PHE A 1047 20.98 12.13 -0.27
C PHE A 1047 20.94 13.35 0.64
N THR A 1048 21.36 13.18 1.89
CA THR A 1048 21.52 14.30 2.82
C THR A 1048 22.96 14.74 2.86
N LEU A 1049 23.22 15.95 2.39
CA LEU A 1049 24.54 16.55 2.41
C LEU A 1049 24.79 17.31 3.72
N SER A 1050 25.99 17.13 4.25
CA SER A 1050 26.50 17.90 5.38
C SER A 1050 27.45 18.99 4.89
N SER A 1051 27.31 20.21 5.42
CA SER A 1051 28.23 21.30 5.14
C SER A 1051 29.40 21.27 6.11
N ALA A 1052 30.62 21.49 5.64
CA ALA A 1052 31.80 21.57 6.50
C ALA A 1052 31.82 22.91 7.28
N ASN A 1053 31.30 22.91 8.52
CA ASN A 1053 31.11 24.12 9.31
C ASN A 1053 31.83 24.13 10.67
N ASP A 1054 33.10 24.53 10.66
CA ASP A 1054 33.90 24.73 11.87
C ASP A 1054 34.14 26.22 12.11
N SER A 1055 33.89 26.68 13.35
CA SER A 1055 34.06 28.07 13.73
C SER A 1055 35.54 28.52 13.76
N PHE A 1056 36.46 27.59 13.98
CA PHE A 1056 37.91 27.86 13.97
C PHE A 1056 38.62 26.84 13.08
N LYS A 1057 39.41 27.34 12.13
CA LYS A 1057 40.03 26.55 11.07
C LYS A 1057 41.53 26.82 11.01
N TYR A 1058 42.33 25.76 10.98
CA TYR A 1058 43.73 25.80 10.62
C TYR A 1058 43.87 25.56 9.11
N SER A 1059 44.06 26.64 8.34
CA SER A 1059 44.17 26.56 6.88
C SER A 1059 45.58 26.24 6.42
N ILE A 1060 45.69 25.27 5.53
CA ILE A 1060 46.89 24.93 4.77
C ILE A 1060 46.77 25.59 3.41
N LYS A 1061 47.80 26.34 3.02
CA LYS A 1061 47.78 27.16 1.81
C LYS A 1061 48.88 26.77 0.84
N ASP A 1062 48.62 26.92 -0.45
CA ASP A 1062 49.64 26.83 -1.50
C ASP A 1062 50.56 28.06 -1.54
N ASN A 1063 51.58 28.02 -2.41
CA ASN A 1063 52.54 29.11 -2.60
C ASN A 1063 51.91 30.41 -3.13
N SER A 1064 50.68 30.35 -3.63
CA SER A 1064 49.91 31.52 -4.11
C SER A 1064 48.99 32.08 -3.01
N GLY A 1065 48.96 31.46 -1.83
CA GLY A 1065 48.12 31.86 -0.70
C GLY A 1065 46.69 31.31 -0.74
N ASN A 1066 46.36 30.40 -1.67
CA ASN A 1066 45.05 29.77 -1.74
C ASN A 1066 44.96 28.63 -0.73
N THR A 1067 43.82 28.49 -0.04
CA THR A 1067 43.59 27.35 0.85
C THR A 1067 43.43 26.07 0.02
N VAL A 1068 44.25 25.05 0.32
CA VAL A 1068 44.21 23.73 -0.32
C VAL A 1068 43.71 22.64 0.63
N ALA A 1069 43.76 22.92 1.94
CA ALA A 1069 43.07 22.13 2.95
C ALA A 1069 42.81 22.98 4.20
N TRP A 1070 41.90 22.56 5.06
CA TRP A 1070 41.81 23.08 6.42
C TRP A 1070 41.40 22.01 7.43
N LEU A 1071 41.90 22.14 8.66
CA LEU A 1071 41.54 21.29 9.80
C LEU A 1071 40.77 22.13 10.83
N GLY A 1072 39.62 21.64 11.27
CA GLY A 1072 38.68 22.41 12.07
C GLY A 1072 38.58 21.98 13.54
N ASN A 1073 38.11 22.89 14.39
CA ASN A 1073 37.98 22.68 15.84
C ASN A 1073 36.84 21.75 16.28
N GLN A 1074 35.98 21.31 15.36
CA GLN A 1074 35.00 20.25 15.55
C GLN A 1074 35.49 18.91 14.98
N GLY A 1075 36.73 18.86 14.49
CA GLY A 1075 37.34 17.65 13.94
C GLY A 1075 36.97 17.41 12.48
N ASN A 1076 36.51 18.41 11.73
CA ASN A 1076 36.38 18.26 10.28
C ASN A 1076 37.73 18.51 9.59
N ILE A 1077 38.06 17.73 8.58
CA ILE A 1077 39.17 17.98 7.65
C ILE A 1077 38.56 18.20 6.27
N VAL A 1078 38.93 19.30 5.60
CA VAL A 1078 38.46 19.60 4.25
C VAL A 1078 39.64 19.73 3.32
N LEU A 1079 39.61 18.99 2.22
CA LEU A 1079 40.66 18.85 1.24
C LEU A 1079 40.17 19.36 -0.12
N LYS A 1080 41.05 20.06 -0.83
CA LYS A 1080 40.87 20.37 -2.25
C LYS A 1080 41.08 19.12 -3.13
N GLY A 1081 41.95 18.22 -2.67
CA GLY A 1081 42.27 16.96 -3.34
C GLY A 1081 41.63 15.76 -2.66
N SER A 1082 42.27 14.60 -2.83
CA SER A 1082 41.80 13.30 -2.31
C SER A 1082 42.57 12.87 -1.05
N CYS A 1083 42.12 11.81 -0.39
CA CYS A 1083 42.85 11.16 0.69
C CYS A 1083 43.24 9.73 0.27
N PHE A 1084 44.45 9.30 0.60
CA PHE A 1084 44.93 7.93 0.31
C PHE A 1084 45.90 7.42 1.39
N SER A 1085 45.95 6.10 1.58
CA SER A 1085 46.83 5.42 2.54
C SER A 1085 47.47 4.14 1.97
N GLY A 1086 48.58 3.65 2.56
CA GLY A 1086 49.11 2.31 2.29
C GLY A 1086 50.55 2.18 1.74
N GLY A 1087 51.54 2.83 2.37
CA GLY A 1087 52.97 2.53 2.13
C GLY A 1087 53.82 3.72 1.67
N THR A 1088 54.57 4.26 2.63
CA THR A 1088 55.53 5.37 2.59
C THR A 1088 55.08 6.62 1.82
N CYS A 1089 54.62 7.63 2.58
CA CYS A 1089 54.41 8.99 2.12
C CYS A 1089 55.73 9.72 1.76
N ASN A 1090 56.56 9.08 0.91
CA ASN A 1090 57.97 9.40 0.65
C ASN A 1090 58.20 10.61 -0.24
N ASN A 1091 57.17 11.09 -0.94
CA ASN A 1091 57.32 12.23 -1.85
C ASN A 1091 56.19 13.25 -1.63
N PRO A 1092 56.26 14.01 -0.52
CA PRO A 1092 55.27 15.05 -0.24
C PRO A 1092 55.26 16.16 -1.31
N GLY A 1093 56.35 16.32 -2.08
CA GLY A 1093 56.53 17.46 -2.99
C GLY A 1093 56.96 18.74 -2.25
N ASN A 1094 57.40 19.75 -3.01
CA ASN A 1094 57.87 21.01 -2.43
C ASN A 1094 56.71 21.83 -1.83
N ASN A 1095 56.94 22.41 -0.65
CA ASN A 1095 55.99 23.27 0.10
C ASN A 1095 54.74 22.58 0.65
N SER A 1096 54.80 21.27 0.85
CA SER A 1096 53.71 20.52 1.47
C SER A 1096 53.69 20.69 2.99
N PHE A 1097 52.51 20.55 3.58
CA PHE A 1097 52.36 20.47 5.04
C PHE A 1097 52.70 19.05 5.47
N ILE A 1098 53.82 18.86 6.17
CA ILE A 1098 54.38 17.55 6.51
C ILE A 1098 54.23 17.28 8.00
N ILE A 1099 53.78 16.07 8.33
CA ILE A 1099 53.77 15.51 9.68
C ILE A 1099 54.85 14.44 9.73
N ALA A 1100 55.84 14.61 10.61
CA ALA A 1100 56.99 13.73 10.72
C ALA A 1100 57.13 13.14 12.14
N ASN A 1101 57.75 11.96 12.23
CA ASN A 1101 58.04 11.31 13.49
C ASN A 1101 59.31 11.85 14.18
N ALA A 1102 59.66 11.31 15.36
CA ALA A 1102 60.79 11.79 16.16
C ALA A 1102 62.18 11.59 15.52
N THR A 1103 62.25 10.88 14.38
CA THR A 1103 63.47 10.70 13.56
C THR A 1103 63.42 11.49 12.24
N ASP A 1104 62.51 12.47 12.12
CA ASP A 1104 62.24 13.27 10.91
C ASP A 1104 61.75 12.50 9.68
N ASN A 1105 61.23 11.26 9.84
CA ASN A 1105 60.61 10.54 8.74
C ASN A 1105 59.16 11.00 8.56
N HIS A 1106 58.74 11.22 7.31
CA HIS A 1106 57.39 11.69 6.97
C HIS A 1106 56.35 10.58 7.14
N VAL A 1107 55.40 10.79 8.05
CA VAL A 1107 54.34 9.82 8.35
C VAL A 1107 52.98 10.24 7.77
N ALA A 1108 52.82 11.52 7.41
CA ALA A 1108 51.69 12.02 6.63
C ALA A 1108 52.04 13.36 5.97
N PHE A 1109 51.34 13.74 4.90
CA PHE A 1109 51.44 15.08 4.32
C PHE A 1109 50.15 15.55 3.68
N ILE A 1110 50.01 16.87 3.53
CA ILE A 1110 49.05 17.51 2.63
C ILE A 1110 49.83 18.30 1.58
N ASN A 1111 49.68 17.93 0.30
CA ASN A 1111 50.43 18.54 -0.80
C ASN A 1111 49.77 19.84 -1.32
N THR A 1112 50.41 20.49 -2.30
CA THR A 1112 49.89 21.72 -2.92
C THR A 1112 48.64 21.52 -3.81
N SER A 1113 48.31 20.28 -4.16
CA SER A 1113 47.02 19.92 -4.78
C SER A 1113 45.90 19.76 -3.74
N GLY A 1114 46.26 19.69 -2.46
CA GLY A 1114 45.34 19.43 -1.35
C GLY A 1114 45.09 17.95 -1.09
N ASP A 1115 45.94 17.05 -1.60
CA ASP A 1115 45.83 15.62 -1.31
C ASP A 1115 46.46 15.28 0.06
N LEU A 1116 45.76 14.48 0.86
CA LEU A 1116 46.23 13.95 2.14
C LEU A 1116 46.78 12.52 1.95
N CYS A 1117 48.06 12.32 2.29
CA CYS A 1117 48.68 11.00 2.37
C CYS A 1117 48.85 10.57 3.82
N LEU A 1118 48.52 9.32 4.14
CA LEU A 1118 48.72 8.67 5.44
C LEU A 1118 49.62 7.43 5.30
N GLU A 1119 50.70 7.35 6.09
CA GLU A 1119 51.67 6.25 5.98
C GLU A 1119 51.10 4.92 6.50
N LYS A 1120 50.39 4.96 7.64
CA LYS A 1120 49.49 3.88 8.12
C LYS A 1120 48.09 4.42 8.33
N GLY A 1121 47.11 3.52 8.51
CA GLY A 1121 45.71 3.87 8.70
C GLY A 1121 44.93 3.93 7.39
N ASP A 1122 43.73 4.50 7.44
CA ASP A 1122 42.86 4.76 6.31
C ASP A 1122 42.28 6.18 6.38
N CYS A 1123 41.51 6.56 5.35
CA CYS A 1123 40.84 7.85 5.29
C CYS A 1123 39.47 7.83 5.99
N SER A 1124 39.31 7.00 7.02
CA SER A 1124 38.07 6.94 7.79
C SER A 1124 37.87 8.21 8.62
N ASP A 1125 36.61 8.51 8.89
CA ASP A 1125 36.17 9.64 9.68
C ASP A 1125 35.11 9.20 10.71
N GLN A 1126 34.55 10.15 11.45
CA GLN A 1126 33.52 9.90 12.48
C GLN A 1126 33.91 8.87 13.56
N SER A 1127 35.19 8.84 13.93
CA SER A 1127 35.71 8.03 15.02
C SER A 1127 35.01 8.35 16.35
N ILE A 1128 34.62 7.31 17.11
CA ILE A 1128 33.90 7.44 18.39
C ILE A 1128 34.69 8.29 19.40
N SER A 1129 36.02 8.13 19.45
CA SER A 1129 36.90 8.94 20.28
C SER A 1129 38.33 8.93 19.74
N CYS A 1130 39.05 10.04 19.89
CA CYS A 1130 40.43 10.16 19.42
C CYS A 1130 41.39 10.43 20.59
N ASN A 1131 41.91 9.37 21.21
CA ASN A 1131 42.82 9.45 22.35
C ASN A 1131 44.15 8.74 22.03
N PRO A 1132 45.15 9.46 21.48
CA PRO A 1132 46.40 8.84 21.05
C PRO A 1132 47.21 8.36 22.26
N ILE A 1133 47.65 7.10 22.22
CA ILE A 1133 48.50 6.46 23.25
C ILE A 1133 49.99 6.81 23.11
N ARG A 1134 50.38 7.42 21.98
CA ARG A 1134 51.74 7.88 21.64
C ARG A 1134 51.71 9.37 21.31
N LYS A 1135 52.89 9.97 21.13
CA LYS A 1135 53.00 11.34 20.62
C LYS A 1135 52.36 11.42 19.22
N ALA A 1136 51.53 12.42 19.01
CA ALA A 1136 50.77 12.63 17.79
C ALA A 1136 50.66 14.12 17.46
N PHE A 1137 50.42 14.45 16.19
CA PHE A 1137 49.88 15.75 15.80
C PHE A 1137 48.39 15.76 16.13
N ILE A 1138 47.91 16.74 16.91
CA ILE A 1138 46.56 16.71 17.49
C ILE A 1138 45.86 18.04 17.23
N ILE A 1139 44.61 17.98 16.77
CA ILE A 1139 43.68 19.11 16.78
C ILE A 1139 42.80 19.00 18.04
N ARG A 1140 42.76 20.06 18.84
CA ARG A 1140 41.93 20.13 20.05
C ARG A 1140 40.87 21.22 19.94
N ASN A 1141 39.72 20.97 20.55
CA ASN A 1141 38.72 22.01 20.74
C ASN A 1141 39.05 22.90 21.95
N SER A 1142 38.28 23.98 22.14
CA SER A 1142 38.47 24.96 23.22
C SER A 1142 38.30 24.38 24.63
N SER A 1143 37.65 23.23 24.75
CA SER A 1143 37.45 22.51 26.02
C SER A 1143 38.57 21.50 26.31
N GLY A 1144 39.59 21.43 25.44
CA GLY A 1144 40.75 20.55 25.60
C GLY A 1144 40.56 19.12 25.09
N TYR A 1145 39.41 18.78 24.49
CA TYR A 1145 39.18 17.48 23.88
C TYR A 1145 39.92 17.35 22.55
N ASN A 1146 40.52 16.18 22.30
CA ASN A 1146 41.15 15.85 21.03
C ASN A 1146 40.07 15.53 20.00
N MET A 1147 40.03 16.30 18.91
CA MET A 1147 39.04 16.15 17.84
C MET A 1147 39.58 15.34 16.67
N SER A 1148 40.89 15.39 16.44
CA SER A 1148 41.58 14.52 15.52
C SER A 1148 43.05 14.37 15.89
N TYR A 1149 43.67 13.28 15.45
CA TYR A 1149 45.11 13.14 15.52
C TYR A 1149 45.67 12.40 14.31
N ILE A 1150 46.94 12.64 14.02
CA ILE A 1150 47.78 11.74 13.21
C ILE A 1150 48.96 11.32 14.09
N ASP A 1151 49.08 10.03 14.34
CA ASP A 1151 50.03 9.51 15.33
C ASP A 1151 51.43 9.24 14.78
N TYR A 1152 52.29 8.67 15.63
CA TYR A 1152 53.68 8.33 15.30
C TYR A 1152 53.82 7.38 14.10
N ASP A 1153 52.81 6.54 13.85
CA ASP A 1153 52.80 5.56 12.78
C ASP A 1153 52.12 6.10 11.50
N GLY A 1154 51.58 7.32 11.55
CA GLY A 1154 50.85 7.95 10.44
C GLY A 1154 49.35 7.67 10.43
N ASP A 1155 48.83 7.03 11.49
CA ASP A 1155 47.42 6.63 11.59
C ASP A 1155 46.51 7.83 11.93
N LEU A 1156 45.44 8.01 11.15
CA LEU A 1156 44.47 9.10 11.32
C LEU A 1156 43.33 8.64 12.22
N CYS A 1157 43.05 9.43 13.26
CA CYS A 1157 41.76 9.38 13.97
C CYS A 1157 41.06 10.72 13.81
N LEU A 1158 39.78 10.69 13.45
CA LEU A 1158 39.01 11.89 13.12
C LEU A 1158 37.59 11.78 13.70
N ILE A 1159 37.24 12.59 14.70
CA ILE A 1159 35.88 12.59 15.30
C ILE A 1159 34.86 13.25 14.36
N GLY A 1160 35.26 14.29 13.63
CA GLY A 1160 34.42 14.94 12.63
C GLY A 1160 34.46 14.20 11.28
N ARG A 1161 34.13 14.90 10.20
CA ARG A 1161 34.06 14.36 8.83
C ARG A 1161 35.25 14.77 7.97
N LEU A 1162 35.62 13.88 7.05
CA LEU A 1162 36.61 14.14 6.01
C LEU A 1162 35.89 14.54 4.71
N TYR A 1163 36.04 15.80 4.30
CA TYR A 1163 35.47 16.33 3.07
C TYR A 1163 36.56 16.38 1.99
N ILE A 1164 36.43 15.55 0.97
CA ILE A 1164 37.36 15.50 -0.17
C ILE A 1164 36.78 16.25 -1.37
N ASN A 1165 37.64 16.84 -2.22
CA ASN A 1165 37.24 17.66 -3.37
C ASN A 1165 36.22 18.77 -3.02
N ALA A 1166 36.34 19.35 -1.83
CA ALA A 1166 35.32 20.21 -1.22
C ALA A 1166 35.73 21.69 -1.11
N LEU A 1167 36.85 22.09 -1.74
CA LEU A 1167 37.43 23.45 -1.73
C LEU A 1167 37.56 24.08 -3.11
#